data_AF-A6WGA8-F1
#
_entry.id   AF-A6WGA8-F1
#
_cell.length_a   1.000
_cell.length_b   1.000
_cell.length_c   1.000
_cell.angle_alpha   90.00
_cell.angle_beta   90.00
_cell.angle_gamma   90.00
#
_symmetry.space_group_name_H-M   'P 1'
#
loop_
_entity.id
_entity.type
_entity.pdbx_description
1 polymer ?
#
loop_
_entity_poly.entity_id
_entity_poly.type
_entity_poly.pdbx_seq_one_letter_code
_entity_poly.pdbx_strand_id
1 'polypeptide(L)'
;MDTAQFMTTWFGPGNDFTLPSSWETDPRYTRMRPFLLDLDAIPNQPLFLPRLQAAGRLMYATAFNAAQARQLQEALTAFVGPSYSNFDPVPTRLNAHDPLESALQRLGTHTTWRLTVPTAAWEAAWQAAALLRATWLRRPWREADTPTPVGRLLRDFRLSLAAGDEALSARYLQRLIDSGSLDTANITYLKIRRLNALGARERTLDLPEFDDVLRMRLPRGVRQVLLAAVHERYLGDAEAHQDTAWARQALQRHPHLSALQSGGDVTGPREALSTLLVLNRLYPNQAQAPNEELWRDDPWLRALAEDIPPAATSPAPATAPAVEPDVPALLNAARYAEAWDKIQVLPRGPERDRLAVMCALNLDDAQCSLGLAAEFTQQGEDYLTSIAVPGWLQESWQRHLRQVAGLNGQPQAWADLLRLAAAGSMTAGMLTALEEVIDGWPSPGADDDTIAAILEANSLSGPGLTQTLDVIPLLLQSVEAGEAPRTSGGVLQLLIFSEEYTAATLSALAVALQRFLAASPEGATYGDTLGMLSETSARWVQVRTADTVLDLIDVILAGPNIAPSARVATCGELLTRLRSFAVRLSPAQLVLASALSDEVDCALSWPLPQADVANVADASAQITATVLLYSLQEHVLQRAEQALSFLFPRVTVHTSSHLAGTSQLRDQARACDVLVVATTRASHAATDFLQRHKTGSIVYPSGAGSGSMLRAATEALLRLSEE
;
A
#
# COMPACT_ATOMS: atom_id res chain seq x y z
N MET A 1 15.95 22.37 24.25
CA MET A 1 17.23 23.12 24.33
C MET A 1 18.06 22.73 23.12
N ASP A 2 18.78 23.65 22.49
CA ASP A 2 19.63 23.35 21.32
C ASP A 2 20.85 22.48 21.69
N THR A 3 21.33 21.65 20.76
CA THR A 3 22.42 20.69 20.96
C THR A 3 23.74 21.37 21.33
N ALA A 4 24.08 22.48 20.67
CA ALA A 4 25.30 23.24 20.97
C ALA A 4 25.27 23.80 22.40
N GLN A 5 24.10 24.29 22.83
CA GLN A 5 23.88 24.78 24.20
C GLN A 5 23.92 23.63 25.22
N PHE A 6 23.38 22.46 24.88
CA PHE A 6 23.48 21.26 25.70
C PHE A 6 24.93 20.84 25.90
N MET A 7 25.72 20.72 24.83
CA MET A 7 27.12 20.30 24.92
C MET A 7 27.96 21.25 25.77
N THR A 8 27.76 22.56 25.59
CA THR A 8 28.44 23.60 26.39
C THR A 8 28.10 23.46 27.88
N THR A 9 26.86 23.10 28.19
CA THR A 9 26.41 22.91 29.58
C THR A 9 26.91 21.59 30.16
N TRP A 10 26.81 20.49 29.40
CA TRP A 10 27.12 19.12 29.86
C TRP A 10 28.62 18.89 30.12
N PHE A 11 29.48 19.50 29.29
CA PHE A 11 30.94 19.43 29.42
C PHE A 11 31.53 20.69 30.12
N GLY A 12 30.66 21.45 30.78
CA GLY A 12 31.01 22.62 31.58
C GLY A 12 31.25 22.29 33.06
N PRO A 13 31.11 23.29 33.97
CA PRO A 13 31.32 23.10 35.39
C PRO A 13 30.44 21.98 35.99
N GLY A 14 31.07 21.05 36.72
CA GLY A 14 30.39 19.89 37.32
C GLY A 14 30.59 18.57 36.59
N ASN A 15 31.30 18.59 35.45
CA ASN A 15 31.81 17.42 34.75
C ASN A 15 33.33 17.56 34.55
N ASP A 16 34.12 16.66 35.16
CA ASP A 16 35.57 16.63 34.98
C ASP A 16 35.98 16.11 33.59
N PHE A 17 35.03 15.60 32.80
CA PHE A 17 35.23 15.27 31.40
C PHE A 17 35.06 16.53 30.56
N THR A 18 36.17 17.13 30.11
CA THR A 18 36.14 18.36 29.30
C THR A 18 36.18 18.07 27.80
N LEU A 19 35.49 18.89 27.02
CA LEU A 19 35.41 18.76 25.56
C LEU A 19 36.00 20.03 24.89
N PRO A 20 37.22 19.98 24.33
CA PRO A 20 37.84 21.12 23.64
C PRO A 20 37.19 21.34 22.27
N SER A 21 37.31 22.53 21.68
CA SER A 21 36.78 22.82 20.34
C SER A 21 37.33 21.90 19.22
N SER A 22 38.50 21.28 19.42
CA SER A 22 39.13 20.34 18.49
C SER A 22 38.80 18.86 18.75
N TRP A 23 37.82 18.55 19.59
CA TRP A 23 37.50 17.17 20.01
C TRP A 23 37.17 16.22 18.84
N GLU A 24 36.60 16.74 17.75
CA GLU A 24 36.23 15.96 16.57
C GLU A 24 37.43 15.38 15.82
N THR A 25 38.61 15.97 15.93
CA THR A 25 39.82 15.49 15.26
C THR A 25 40.84 14.92 16.23
N ASP A 26 40.69 15.18 17.54
CA ASP A 26 41.58 14.70 18.58
C ASP A 26 41.44 13.18 18.83
N PRO A 27 42.53 12.39 18.72
CA PRO A 27 42.53 10.95 18.94
C PRO A 27 42.03 10.52 20.32
N ARG A 28 42.12 11.39 21.34
CA ARG A 28 41.66 11.09 22.70
C ARG A 28 40.14 10.90 22.78
N TYR A 29 39.39 11.50 21.86
CA TYR A 29 37.93 11.44 21.82
C TYR A 29 37.39 10.50 20.76
N THR A 30 38.24 9.82 19.97
CA THR A 30 37.81 8.91 18.90
C THR A 30 36.77 7.89 19.36
N ARG A 31 36.86 7.40 20.59
CA ARG A 31 35.89 6.45 21.16
C ARG A 31 34.56 7.09 21.55
N MET A 32 34.60 8.32 22.07
CA MET A 32 33.40 9.04 22.50
C MET A 32 32.67 9.70 21.33
N ARG A 33 33.39 9.95 20.24
CA ARG A 33 32.91 10.67 19.06
C ARG A 33 31.59 10.14 18.51
N PRO A 34 31.38 8.84 18.31
CA PRO A 34 30.11 8.34 17.79
C PRO A 34 28.93 8.66 18.71
N PHE A 35 29.11 8.63 20.03
CA PHE A 35 28.06 8.92 21.01
C PHE A 35 27.73 10.41 21.10
N LEU A 36 28.74 11.27 20.88
CA LEU A 36 28.55 12.72 20.86
C LEU A 36 27.84 13.16 19.57
N LEU A 37 28.16 12.53 18.44
CA LEU A 37 27.45 12.77 17.17
C LEU A 37 25.99 12.29 17.21
N ASP A 38 25.62 11.36 18.09
CA ASP A 38 24.22 10.92 18.25
C ASP A 38 23.31 12.02 18.83
N LEU A 39 23.88 13.10 19.40
CA LEU A 39 23.10 14.24 19.87
C LEU A 39 22.28 14.88 18.73
N ASP A 40 22.79 14.86 17.50
CA ASP A 40 22.08 15.37 16.32
C ASP A 40 20.98 14.42 15.83
N ALA A 41 20.96 13.18 16.32
CA ALA A 41 19.98 12.15 15.97
C ALA A 41 18.83 12.01 16.99
N ILE A 42 18.79 12.87 18.01
CA ILE A 42 17.69 12.93 19.00
C ILE A 42 16.41 13.42 18.31
N PRO A 43 15.22 12.88 18.65
CA PRO A 43 14.93 11.86 19.67
C PRO A 43 14.97 10.41 19.17
N ASN A 44 15.44 10.19 17.93
CA ASN A 44 15.30 8.93 17.23
C ASN A 44 16.20 7.80 17.79
N GLN A 45 17.18 8.13 18.64
CA GLN A 45 18.13 7.17 19.21
C GLN A 45 18.36 7.42 20.71
N PRO A 46 18.69 6.36 21.48
CA PRO A 46 19.08 6.53 22.87
C PRO A 46 20.44 7.24 22.95
N LEU A 47 20.59 8.11 23.94
CA LEU A 47 21.81 8.91 24.12
C LEU A 47 22.65 8.34 25.27
N PHE A 48 23.96 8.25 25.06
CA PHE A 48 24.93 7.85 26.09
C PHE A 48 25.90 8.98 26.38
N LEU A 49 26.04 9.36 27.64
CA LEU A 49 26.90 10.48 28.04
C LEU A 49 27.84 10.13 29.19
N PRO A 50 29.12 10.52 29.10
CA PRO A 50 30.04 10.42 30.21
C PRO A 50 29.86 11.58 31.18
N ARG A 51 29.96 11.28 32.48
CA ARG A 51 30.21 12.26 33.52
C ARG A 51 31.30 11.77 34.45
N LEU A 52 32.40 12.53 34.53
CA LEU A 52 33.45 12.30 35.50
C LEU A 52 33.27 13.25 36.69
N GLN A 53 33.40 12.72 37.89
CA GLN A 53 33.36 13.49 39.12
C GLN A 53 34.30 12.87 40.16
N ALA A 54 34.69 13.63 41.19
CA ALA A 54 35.51 13.13 42.29
C ALA A 54 34.94 11.87 42.97
N ALA A 55 33.61 11.74 43.03
CA ALA A 55 32.91 10.61 43.63
C ALA A 55 32.86 9.34 42.76
N GLY A 56 33.26 9.40 41.48
CA GLY A 56 33.28 8.24 40.60
C GLY A 56 33.01 8.57 39.13
N ARG A 57 33.01 7.53 38.29
CA ARG A 57 32.72 7.65 36.86
C ARG A 57 31.28 7.23 36.59
N LEU A 58 30.52 8.11 35.97
CA LEU A 58 29.12 7.90 35.65
C LEU A 58 28.92 7.80 34.14
N MET A 59 28.05 6.90 33.74
CA MET A 59 27.48 6.82 32.39
C MET A 59 25.99 7.07 32.50
N TYR A 60 25.49 8.06 31.76
CA TYR A 60 24.06 8.31 31.61
C TYR A 60 23.60 7.68 30.31
N ALA A 61 22.51 6.92 30.36
CA ALA A 61 21.82 6.39 29.19
C ALA A 61 20.39 6.92 29.20
N THR A 62 19.96 7.62 28.14
CA THR A 62 18.66 8.29 28.11
C THR A 62 17.83 7.85 26.90
N ALA A 63 16.53 7.75 27.14
CA ALA A 63 15.50 7.47 26.14
C ALA A 63 14.51 8.65 26.08
N PHE A 64 13.94 8.89 24.90
CA PHE A 64 13.07 10.02 24.57
C PHE A 64 11.60 9.64 24.40
N ASN A 65 11.27 8.34 24.43
CA ASN A 65 9.89 7.86 24.47
C ASN A 65 9.77 6.52 25.22
N ALA A 66 8.54 6.11 25.54
CA ALA A 66 8.26 4.90 26.31
C ALA A 66 8.69 3.59 25.62
N ALA A 67 8.55 3.50 24.29
CA ALA A 67 8.95 2.31 23.53
C ALA A 67 10.47 2.13 23.54
N GLN A 68 11.21 3.22 23.30
CA GLN A 68 12.66 3.27 23.37
C GLN A 68 13.16 2.97 24.79
N ALA A 69 12.47 3.46 25.83
CA ALA A 69 12.82 3.21 27.22
C ALA A 69 12.79 1.71 27.57
N ARG A 70 11.71 1.01 27.24
CA ARG A 70 11.59 -0.44 27.51
C ARG A 70 12.72 -1.23 26.84
N GLN A 71 12.97 -0.96 25.57
CA GLN A 71 14.04 -1.61 24.81
C GLN A 71 15.44 -1.28 25.35
N LEU A 72 15.64 -0.03 25.79
CA LEU A 72 16.94 0.43 26.27
C LEU A 72 17.28 -0.22 27.61
N GLN A 73 16.29 -0.37 28.48
CA GLN A 73 16.45 -1.07 29.76
C GLN A 73 16.90 -2.52 29.56
N GLU A 74 16.25 -3.27 28.66
CA GLU A 74 16.62 -4.65 28.33
C GLU A 74 18.05 -4.72 27.74
N ALA A 75 18.38 -3.83 26.82
CA ALA A 75 19.70 -3.78 26.20
C ALA A 75 20.80 -3.37 27.19
N LEU A 76 20.54 -2.38 28.06
CA LEU A 76 21.46 -1.98 29.12
C LEU A 76 21.73 -3.16 30.06
N THR A 77 20.70 -3.92 30.43
CA THR A 77 20.84 -5.13 31.26
C THR A 77 21.74 -6.17 30.58
N ALA A 78 21.56 -6.39 29.28
CA ALA A 78 22.27 -7.43 28.53
C ALA A 78 23.73 -7.08 28.18
N PHE A 79 24.02 -5.82 27.84
CA PHE A 79 25.35 -5.41 27.34
C PHE A 79 26.24 -4.78 28.41
N VAL A 80 25.70 -3.85 29.21
CA VAL A 80 26.50 -3.04 30.14
C VAL A 80 26.31 -3.57 31.56
N GLY A 81 25.06 -3.60 32.02
CA GLY A 81 24.51 -4.44 33.07
C GLY A 81 25.34 -4.59 34.35
N PRO A 82 25.10 -5.66 35.13
CA PRO A 82 25.88 -5.97 36.33
C PRO A 82 27.33 -6.37 36.01
N SER A 83 27.66 -6.63 34.73
CA SER A 83 28.99 -7.03 34.28
C SER A 83 30.03 -5.92 34.40
N TYR A 84 29.65 -4.68 34.14
CA TYR A 84 30.60 -3.55 34.13
C TYR A 84 30.19 -2.38 35.03
N SER A 85 29.00 -2.42 35.63
CA SER A 85 28.45 -1.30 36.40
C SER A 85 27.55 -1.78 37.54
N ASN A 86 27.16 -0.88 38.43
CA ASN A 86 26.14 -1.12 39.45
C ASN A 86 24.69 -0.98 38.90
N PHE A 87 24.47 -1.32 37.63
CA PHE A 87 23.21 -1.06 36.93
C PHE A 87 21.99 -1.55 37.71
N ASP A 88 21.06 -0.63 37.96
CA ASP A 88 19.72 -0.92 38.48
C ASP A 88 18.71 -0.68 37.34
N PRO A 89 17.82 -1.65 37.05
CA PRO A 89 16.76 -1.47 36.07
C PRO A 89 15.80 -0.31 36.39
N VAL A 90 15.74 0.17 37.63
CA VAL A 90 14.90 1.30 38.04
C VAL A 90 15.41 2.63 37.44
N PRO A 91 14.58 3.37 36.69
CA PRO A 91 14.97 4.67 36.15
C PRO A 91 15.42 5.67 37.22
N THR A 92 16.45 6.46 36.90
CA THR A 92 16.99 7.49 37.79
C THR A 92 16.10 8.74 37.76
N ARG A 93 15.67 9.19 38.94
CA ARG A 93 15.03 10.50 39.10
C ARG A 93 16.09 11.59 39.05
N LEU A 94 16.11 12.35 37.95
CA LEU A 94 17.03 13.47 37.75
C LEU A 94 16.79 14.60 38.76
N ASN A 95 17.87 15.13 39.33
CA ASN A 95 17.88 16.22 40.29
C ASN A 95 17.88 17.59 39.59
N ALA A 96 16.82 18.36 39.76
CA ALA A 96 16.68 19.70 39.17
C ALA A 96 17.73 20.71 39.68
N HIS A 97 18.37 20.46 40.82
CA HIS A 97 19.42 21.31 41.39
C HIS A 97 20.81 21.01 40.83
N ASP A 98 20.99 19.90 40.11
CA ASP A 98 22.22 19.60 39.40
C ASP A 98 22.16 20.22 38.00
N PRO A 99 23.06 21.16 37.64
CA PRO A 99 23.03 21.84 36.34
C PRO A 99 23.06 20.89 35.14
N LEU A 100 23.74 19.74 35.24
CA LEU A 100 23.85 18.75 34.17
C LEU A 100 22.57 17.92 34.06
N GLU A 101 22.03 17.44 35.18
CA GLU A 101 20.78 16.67 35.18
C GLU A 101 19.57 17.54 34.80
N SER A 102 19.58 18.83 35.17
CA SER A 102 18.61 19.82 34.68
C SER A 102 18.75 20.07 33.17
N ALA A 103 19.97 20.05 32.63
CA ALA A 103 20.18 20.12 31.18
C ALA A 103 19.58 18.92 30.44
N LEU A 104 19.69 17.69 30.98
CA LEU A 104 19.02 16.51 30.43
C LEU A 104 17.50 16.64 30.44
N GLN A 105 16.91 17.13 31.54
CA GLN A 105 15.47 17.38 31.60
C GLN A 105 15.01 18.36 30.51
N ARG A 106 15.77 19.46 30.30
CA ARG A 106 15.49 20.45 29.24
C ARG A 106 15.77 19.98 27.82
N LEU A 107 16.49 18.85 27.67
CA LEU A 107 16.70 18.17 26.40
C LEU A 107 15.49 17.30 25.99
N GLY A 108 14.49 17.13 26.87
CA GLY A 108 13.27 16.39 26.55
C GLY A 108 13.37 14.88 26.74
N THR A 109 14.28 14.42 27.61
CA THR A 109 14.40 12.98 27.92
C THR A 109 13.14 12.45 28.62
N HIS A 110 12.64 11.28 28.19
CA HIS A 110 11.52 10.57 28.82
C HIS A 110 11.97 9.71 30.00
N THR A 111 13.03 8.92 29.83
CA THR A 111 13.55 8.01 30.86
C THR A 111 15.08 8.00 30.84
N THR A 112 15.71 8.06 32.01
CA THR A 112 17.18 8.11 32.13
C THR A 112 17.66 7.08 33.15
N TRP A 113 18.74 6.37 32.84
CA TRP A 113 19.49 5.52 33.76
C TRP A 113 20.86 6.12 34.02
N ARG A 114 21.24 6.16 35.30
CA ARG A 114 22.58 6.57 35.75
C ARG A 114 23.34 5.35 36.25
N LEU A 115 24.39 4.98 35.53
CA LEU A 115 25.23 3.83 35.82
C LEU A 115 26.54 4.32 36.46
N THR A 116 26.88 3.82 37.64
CA THR A 116 28.21 4.02 38.24
C THR A 116 29.12 2.90 37.77
N VAL A 117 30.21 3.28 37.12
CA VAL A 117 31.15 2.36 36.48
C VAL A 117 32.48 2.39 37.24
N PRO A 118 32.97 1.26 37.78
CA PRO A 118 34.28 1.19 38.41
C PRO A 118 35.40 1.62 37.46
N THR A 119 36.43 2.29 37.97
CA THR A 119 37.53 2.82 37.17
C THR A 119 38.20 1.75 36.29
N ALA A 120 38.38 0.53 36.82
CA ALA A 120 38.97 -0.60 36.09
C ALA A 120 38.07 -1.13 34.95
N ALA A 121 36.75 -0.98 35.07
CA ALA A 121 35.77 -1.43 34.08
C ALA A 121 35.35 -0.33 33.09
N TRP A 122 35.81 0.91 33.27
CA TRP A 122 35.40 2.06 32.46
C TRP A 122 35.58 1.84 30.96
N GLU A 123 36.72 1.29 30.57
CA GLU A 123 37.02 1.04 29.16
C GLU A 123 36.15 -0.08 28.57
N ALA A 124 36.01 -1.19 29.30
CA ALA A 124 35.16 -2.29 28.89
C ALA A 124 33.68 -1.89 28.81
N ALA A 125 33.21 -1.03 29.72
CA ALA A 125 31.85 -0.51 29.73
C ALA A 125 31.55 0.32 28.47
N TRP A 126 32.46 1.21 28.04
CA TRP A 126 32.27 1.99 26.81
C TRP A 126 32.43 1.15 25.54
N GLN A 127 33.25 0.09 25.55
CA GLN A 127 33.28 -0.89 24.47
C GLN A 127 31.96 -1.66 24.36
N ALA A 128 31.39 -2.10 25.49
CA ALA A 128 30.09 -2.74 25.53
C ALA A 128 28.97 -1.80 25.09
N ALA A 129 29.01 -0.52 25.51
CA ALA A 129 28.08 0.51 25.04
C ALA A 129 28.24 0.77 23.53
N ALA A 130 29.46 0.68 22.98
CA ALA A 130 29.68 0.83 21.55
C ALA A 130 29.11 -0.35 20.76
N LEU A 131 29.21 -1.57 21.28
CA LEU A 131 28.56 -2.76 20.72
C LEU A 131 27.03 -2.66 20.81
N LEU A 132 26.49 -2.20 21.94
CA LEU A 132 25.06 -1.91 22.10
C LEU A 132 24.63 -0.90 21.05
N ARG A 133 25.30 0.26 20.94
CA ARG A 133 25.02 1.29 19.95
C ARG A 133 25.08 0.74 18.52
N ALA A 134 26.11 -0.01 18.17
CA ALA A 134 26.25 -0.61 16.85
C ALA A 134 25.10 -1.59 16.54
N THR A 135 24.70 -2.40 17.52
CA THR A 135 23.57 -3.33 17.41
C THR A 135 22.25 -2.58 17.30
N TRP A 136 22.08 -1.52 18.09
CA TRP A 136 20.90 -0.67 18.11
C TRP A 136 20.70 0.06 16.79
N LEU A 137 21.79 0.60 16.24
CA LEU A 137 21.79 1.21 14.92
C LEU A 137 21.44 0.18 13.85
N ARG A 138 22.08 -0.98 13.86
CA ARG A 138 21.83 -2.06 12.87
C ARG A 138 20.50 -2.79 13.08
N ARG A 139 19.82 -2.57 14.20
CA ARG A 139 18.57 -3.24 14.54
C ARG A 139 17.55 -2.96 13.43
N PRO A 140 16.99 -4.01 12.78
CA PRO A 140 15.80 -3.83 11.96
C PRO A 140 14.73 -3.27 12.89
N TRP A 141 14.16 -2.13 12.54
CA TRP A 141 13.04 -1.55 13.27
C TRP A 141 11.93 -2.59 13.30
N ARG A 142 11.78 -3.28 14.43
CA ARG A 142 10.61 -4.12 14.66
C ARG A 142 9.50 -3.12 14.96
N GLU A 143 8.54 -3.01 14.04
CA GLU A 143 7.19 -2.57 14.41
C GLU A 143 6.86 -3.23 15.74
N ALA A 144 6.52 -2.43 16.75
CA ALA A 144 6.31 -2.91 18.11
C ALA A 144 5.45 -4.18 18.12
N ASP A 145 5.77 -5.12 19.02
CA ASP A 145 5.07 -6.40 19.29
C ASP A 145 3.58 -6.26 19.66
N THR A 146 2.95 -5.10 19.42
CA THR A 146 1.50 -4.99 19.40
C THR A 146 0.97 -5.64 18.12
N PRO A 147 0.07 -6.65 18.20
CA PRO A 147 -0.59 -7.21 17.03
C PRO A 147 -1.22 -6.06 16.22
N THR A 148 -0.75 -5.86 15.00
CA THR A 148 -1.31 -4.85 14.10
C THR A 148 -2.77 -5.20 13.86
N PRO A 149 -3.74 -4.31 14.16
CA PRO A 149 -5.14 -4.60 13.92
C PRO A 149 -5.39 -4.92 12.45
N VAL A 150 -6.28 -5.89 12.19
CA VAL A 150 -6.61 -6.35 10.81
C VAL A 150 -7.04 -5.19 9.93
N GLY A 151 -7.83 -4.24 10.45
CA GLY A 151 -8.24 -3.04 9.71
C GLY A 151 -7.04 -2.21 9.23
N ARG A 152 -5.99 -2.09 10.05
CA ARG A 152 -4.75 -1.39 9.66
C ARG A 152 -3.97 -2.17 8.60
N LEU A 153 -3.86 -3.49 8.73
CA LEU A 153 -3.22 -4.32 7.69
C LEU A 153 -3.98 -4.23 6.35
N LEU A 154 -5.32 -4.20 6.38
CA LEU A 154 -6.15 -3.99 5.19
C LEU A 154 -5.93 -2.60 4.59
N ARG A 155 -5.84 -1.55 5.42
CA ARG A 155 -5.52 -0.20 4.93
C ARG A 155 -4.16 -0.16 4.26
N ASP A 156 -3.11 -0.66 4.90
CA ASP A 156 -1.76 -0.67 4.33
C ASP A 156 -1.70 -1.52 3.04
N PHE A 157 -2.41 -2.66 3.00
CA PHE A 157 -2.60 -3.42 1.78
C PHE A 157 -3.26 -2.58 0.68
N ARG A 158 -4.36 -1.88 0.96
CA ARG A 158 -5.01 -1.02 -0.04
C ARG A 158 -4.15 0.16 -0.48
N LEU A 159 -3.44 0.82 0.45
CA LEU A 159 -2.49 1.89 0.12
C LEU A 159 -1.40 1.39 -0.82
N SER A 160 -0.90 0.18 -0.58
CA SER A 160 0.10 -0.44 -1.46
C SER A 160 -0.44 -0.74 -2.86
N LEU A 161 -1.71 -1.16 -2.98
CA LEU A 161 -2.36 -1.33 -4.27
C LEU A 161 -2.59 0.01 -4.97
N ALA A 162 -3.06 1.03 -4.23
CA ALA A 162 -3.23 2.38 -4.75
C ALA A 162 -1.90 3.00 -5.22
N ALA A 163 -0.80 2.61 -4.58
CA ALA A 163 0.54 2.98 -5.00
C ALA A 163 1.17 2.07 -6.05
N GLY A 164 0.48 1.02 -6.50
CA GLY A 164 0.99 0.03 -7.45
C GLY A 164 2.23 -0.74 -6.98
N ASP A 165 2.47 -0.81 -5.67
CA ASP A 165 3.63 -1.50 -5.08
C ASP A 165 3.35 -3.01 -4.95
N GLU A 166 3.88 -3.76 -5.92
CA GLU A 166 3.69 -5.20 -6.00
C GLU A 166 4.29 -5.95 -4.80
N ALA A 167 5.52 -5.61 -4.43
CA ALA A 167 6.26 -6.31 -3.38
C ALA A 167 5.63 -6.06 -2.01
N LEU A 168 5.26 -4.82 -1.74
CA LEU A 168 4.68 -4.42 -0.46
C LEU A 168 3.26 -4.94 -0.31
N SER A 169 2.44 -4.92 -1.37
CA SER A 169 1.11 -5.54 -1.35
C SER A 169 1.16 -7.05 -1.08
N ALA A 170 2.15 -7.77 -1.62
CA ALA A 170 2.37 -9.18 -1.30
C ALA A 170 2.72 -9.39 0.18
N ARG A 171 3.59 -8.55 0.74
CA ARG A 171 3.98 -8.62 2.16
C ARG A 171 2.80 -8.40 3.09
N TYR A 172 1.96 -7.40 2.83
CA TYR A 172 0.76 -7.16 3.65
C TYR A 172 -0.29 -8.25 3.48
N LEU A 173 -0.46 -8.80 2.28
CA LEU A 173 -1.31 -9.96 2.06
C LEU A 173 -0.82 -11.17 2.87
N GLN A 174 0.49 -11.43 2.89
CA GLN A 174 1.05 -12.51 3.70
C GLN A 174 0.81 -12.28 5.19
N ARG A 175 0.99 -11.04 5.69
CA ARG A 175 0.67 -10.70 7.09
C ARG A 175 -0.82 -10.90 7.42
N LEU A 176 -1.72 -10.61 6.47
CA LEU A 176 -3.16 -10.88 6.63
C LEU A 176 -3.44 -12.38 6.72
N ILE A 177 -2.78 -13.20 5.90
CA ILE A 177 -2.85 -14.67 5.97
C ILE A 177 -2.33 -15.16 7.34
N ASP A 178 -1.15 -14.70 7.74
CA ASP A 178 -0.50 -15.11 8.99
C ASP A 178 -1.29 -14.67 10.24
N SER A 179 -2.10 -13.61 10.12
CA SER A 179 -2.97 -13.13 11.21
C SER A 179 -4.13 -14.08 11.55
N GLY A 180 -4.48 -14.99 10.64
CA GLY A 180 -5.60 -15.95 10.80
C GLY A 180 -6.97 -15.29 11.00
N SER A 181 -7.09 -13.97 10.79
CA SER A 181 -8.30 -13.21 11.12
C SER A 181 -9.31 -13.13 9.97
N LEU A 182 -8.94 -13.58 8.78
CA LEU A 182 -9.79 -13.65 7.59
C LEU A 182 -9.92 -15.11 7.15
N ASP A 183 -11.10 -15.48 6.67
CA ASP A 183 -11.34 -16.81 6.10
C ASP A 183 -10.66 -16.99 4.73
N THR A 184 -10.57 -18.24 4.29
CA THR A 184 -9.92 -18.60 3.01
C THR A 184 -10.58 -17.91 1.81
N ALA A 185 -11.90 -17.69 1.85
CA ALA A 185 -12.63 -17.00 0.78
C ALA A 185 -12.18 -15.53 0.66
N ASN A 186 -12.15 -14.79 1.78
CA ASN A 186 -11.71 -13.40 1.81
C ASN A 186 -10.24 -13.24 1.40
N ILE A 187 -9.35 -14.14 1.85
CA ILE A 187 -7.96 -14.15 1.38
C ILE A 187 -7.88 -14.33 -0.14
N THR A 188 -8.69 -15.24 -0.69
CA THR A 188 -8.69 -15.48 -2.14
C THR A 188 -9.24 -14.29 -2.91
N TYR A 189 -10.26 -13.60 -2.38
CA TYR A 189 -10.75 -12.34 -2.96
C TYR A 189 -9.69 -11.25 -2.92
N LEU A 190 -8.90 -11.14 -1.85
CA LEU A 190 -7.78 -10.19 -1.78
C LEU A 190 -6.67 -10.54 -2.80
N LYS A 191 -6.39 -11.83 -3.03
CA LYS A 191 -5.45 -12.27 -4.09
C LYS A 191 -5.94 -11.82 -5.46
N ILE A 192 -7.22 -12.03 -5.78
CA ILE A 192 -7.83 -11.63 -7.05
C ILE A 192 -7.79 -10.10 -7.21
N ARG A 193 -8.16 -9.35 -6.17
CA ARG A 193 -8.09 -7.88 -6.16
C ARG A 193 -6.67 -7.36 -6.37
N ARG A 194 -5.67 -7.96 -5.71
CA ARG A 194 -4.26 -7.62 -5.90
C ARG A 194 -3.83 -7.83 -7.35
N LEU A 195 -4.14 -8.97 -7.94
CA LEU A 195 -3.81 -9.26 -9.34
C LEU A 195 -4.49 -8.28 -10.29
N ASN A 196 -5.74 -7.92 -10.02
CA ASN A 196 -6.45 -6.90 -10.79
C ASN A 196 -5.78 -5.52 -10.72
N ALA A 197 -5.53 -5.03 -9.50
CA ALA A 197 -4.92 -3.71 -9.28
C ALA A 197 -3.51 -3.59 -9.87
N LEU A 198 -2.78 -4.70 -9.96
CA LEU A 198 -1.43 -4.75 -10.56
C LEU A 198 -1.44 -5.03 -12.07
N GLY A 199 -2.63 -5.07 -12.71
CA GLY A 199 -2.77 -5.32 -14.14
C GLY A 199 -2.46 -6.77 -14.57
N ALA A 200 -2.33 -7.71 -13.63
CA ALA A 200 -2.07 -9.13 -13.89
C ALA A 200 -3.35 -9.96 -13.87
N ARG A 201 -4.43 -9.45 -14.48
CA ARG A 201 -5.79 -10.03 -14.42
C ARG A 201 -5.84 -11.46 -14.93
N GLU A 202 -5.22 -11.77 -16.06
CA GLU A 202 -5.18 -13.14 -16.63
C GLU A 202 -4.69 -14.20 -15.62
N ARG A 203 -3.76 -13.84 -14.72
CA ARG A 203 -3.21 -14.76 -13.70
C ARG A 203 -4.23 -15.16 -12.63
N THR A 204 -5.36 -14.45 -12.53
CA THR A 204 -6.45 -14.84 -11.62
C THR A 204 -7.02 -16.21 -12.00
N LEU A 205 -6.95 -16.58 -13.29
CA LEU A 205 -7.41 -17.86 -13.82
C LEU A 205 -6.41 -19.00 -13.53
N ASP A 206 -5.16 -18.68 -13.20
CA ASP A 206 -4.11 -19.66 -12.87
C ASP A 206 -3.96 -19.87 -11.35
N LEU A 207 -4.84 -19.25 -10.54
CA LEU A 207 -4.83 -19.46 -9.09
C LEU A 207 -5.18 -20.93 -8.77
N PRO A 208 -4.43 -21.59 -7.88
CA PRO A 208 -4.74 -22.96 -7.45
C PRO A 208 -6.16 -23.12 -6.91
N GLU A 209 -6.69 -22.06 -6.29
CA GLU A 209 -8.02 -22.01 -5.69
C GLU A 209 -9.14 -21.60 -6.68
N PHE A 210 -8.83 -21.38 -7.96
CA PHE A 210 -9.77 -20.82 -8.94
C PHE A 210 -11.08 -21.63 -9.05
N ASP A 211 -10.98 -22.95 -9.19
CA ASP A 211 -12.17 -23.82 -9.27
C ASP A 211 -13.02 -23.80 -8.01
N ASP A 212 -12.40 -23.62 -6.84
CA ASP A 212 -13.11 -23.51 -5.57
C ASP A 212 -13.80 -22.15 -5.46
N VAL A 213 -13.17 -21.07 -5.93
CA VAL A 213 -13.75 -19.73 -6.01
C VAL A 213 -15.00 -19.71 -6.87
N LEU A 214 -15.00 -20.39 -8.02
CA LEU A 214 -16.19 -20.49 -8.89
C LEU A 214 -17.37 -21.21 -8.23
N ARG A 215 -17.12 -22.02 -7.19
CA ARG A 215 -18.17 -22.71 -6.41
C ARG A 215 -18.68 -21.87 -5.24
N MET A 216 -17.99 -20.79 -4.89
CA MET A 216 -18.37 -19.88 -3.81
C MET A 216 -19.34 -18.81 -4.31
N ARG A 217 -20.01 -18.13 -3.37
CA ARG A 217 -20.72 -16.88 -3.70
C ARG A 217 -19.70 -15.79 -3.98
N LEU A 218 -19.60 -15.39 -5.25
CA LEU A 218 -18.69 -14.35 -5.71
C LEU A 218 -19.25 -12.95 -5.40
N PRO A 219 -18.49 -12.11 -4.66
CA PRO A 219 -18.78 -10.68 -4.61
C PRO A 219 -18.74 -10.08 -6.02
N ARG A 220 -19.55 -9.05 -6.26
CA ARG A 220 -19.75 -8.52 -7.61
C ARG A 220 -18.45 -8.01 -8.23
N GLY A 221 -17.62 -7.31 -7.47
CA GLY A 221 -16.33 -6.81 -7.96
C GLY A 221 -15.36 -7.95 -8.33
N VAL A 222 -15.35 -9.04 -7.55
CA VAL A 222 -14.55 -10.23 -7.85
C VAL A 222 -15.04 -10.89 -9.13
N ARG A 223 -16.37 -11.04 -9.30
CA ARG A 223 -16.97 -11.59 -10.51
C ARG A 223 -16.63 -10.78 -11.75
N GLN A 224 -16.68 -9.45 -11.68
CA GLN A 224 -16.31 -8.55 -12.78
C GLN A 224 -14.85 -8.73 -13.18
N VAL A 225 -13.93 -8.80 -12.20
CA VAL A 225 -12.52 -9.06 -12.45
C VAL A 225 -12.32 -10.41 -13.16
N LEU A 226 -13.00 -11.46 -12.73
CA LEU A 226 -12.91 -12.78 -13.36
C LEU A 226 -13.48 -12.79 -14.78
N LEU A 227 -14.61 -12.13 -15.02
CA LEU A 227 -15.20 -11.99 -16.36
C LEU A 227 -14.26 -11.22 -17.31
N ALA A 228 -13.63 -10.15 -16.83
CA ALA A 228 -12.63 -9.40 -17.59
C ALA A 228 -11.35 -10.22 -17.85
N ALA A 229 -10.88 -11.00 -16.87
CA ALA A 229 -9.73 -11.89 -17.05
C ALA A 229 -9.99 -13.00 -18.09
N VAL A 230 -11.22 -13.54 -18.12
CA VAL A 230 -11.64 -14.49 -19.16
C VAL A 230 -11.64 -13.84 -20.54
N HIS A 231 -12.09 -12.58 -20.62
CA HIS A 231 -12.07 -11.83 -21.87
C HIS A 231 -10.64 -11.66 -22.39
N GLU A 232 -9.72 -11.17 -21.55
CA GLU A 232 -8.31 -10.97 -21.91
C GLU A 232 -7.67 -12.26 -22.43
N ARG A 233 -7.88 -13.39 -21.73
CA ARG A 233 -7.23 -14.66 -22.08
C ARG A 233 -7.82 -15.35 -23.30
N TYR A 234 -9.13 -15.27 -23.51
CA TYR A 234 -9.83 -16.13 -24.49
C TYR A 234 -10.55 -15.36 -25.60
N LEU A 235 -10.92 -14.10 -25.37
CA LEU A 235 -11.75 -13.32 -26.29
C LEU A 235 -11.02 -12.16 -26.97
N GLY A 236 -9.88 -11.69 -26.43
CA GLY A 236 -9.16 -10.53 -26.98
C GLY A 236 -8.82 -10.67 -28.48
N ASP A 237 -8.34 -11.83 -28.92
CA ASP A 237 -8.07 -12.09 -30.35
C ASP A 237 -9.35 -12.14 -31.18
N ALA A 238 -10.45 -12.66 -30.61
CA ALA A 238 -11.75 -12.73 -31.28
C ALA A 238 -12.29 -11.32 -31.53
N GLU A 239 -12.19 -10.45 -30.54
CA GLU A 239 -12.60 -9.05 -30.62
C GLU A 239 -11.76 -8.29 -31.65
N ALA A 240 -10.43 -8.46 -31.64
CA ALA A 240 -9.54 -7.79 -32.59
C ALA A 240 -9.89 -8.08 -34.06
N HIS A 241 -10.45 -9.27 -34.33
CA HIS A 241 -10.89 -9.70 -35.64
C HIS A 241 -12.42 -9.61 -35.85
N GLN A 242 -13.16 -9.13 -34.85
CA GLN A 242 -14.64 -9.10 -34.82
C GLN A 242 -15.28 -10.48 -35.14
N ASP A 243 -14.68 -11.57 -34.66
CA ASP A 243 -15.12 -12.95 -34.89
C ASP A 243 -15.90 -13.51 -33.69
N THR A 244 -17.23 -13.36 -33.72
CA THR A 244 -18.15 -13.85 -32.69
C THR A 244 -18.20 -15.39 -32.62
N ALA A 245 -17.90 -16.08 -33.71
CA ALA A 245 -17.90 -17.54 -33.76
C ALA A 245 -16.68 -18.12 -33.05
N TRP A 246 -15.50 -17.52 -33.26
CA TRP A 246 -14.29 -17.86 -32.53
C TRP A 246 -14.43 -17.60 -31.04
N ALA A 247 -15.01 -16.47 -30.64
CA ALA A 247 -15.32 -16.15 -29.24
C ALA A 247 -16.13 -17.26 -28.55
N ARG A 248 -17.19 -17.76 -29.21
CA ARG A 248 -17.98 -18.89 -28.71
C ARG A 248 -17.18 -20.17 -28.62
N GLN A 249 -16.44 -20.51 -29.68
CA GLN A 249 -15.65 -21.75 -29.71
C GLN A 249 -14.57 -21.76 -28.62
N ALA A 250 -13.97 -20.60 -28.32
CA ALA A 250 -13.01 -20.44 -27.26
C ALA A 250 -13.63 -20.78 -25.89
N LEU A 251 -14.75 -20.16 -25.52
CA LEU A 251 -15.39 -20.43 -24.22
C LEU A 251 -16.08 -21.79 -24.13
N GLN A 252 -16.51 -22.37 -25.24
CA GLN A 252 -17.12 -23.72 -25.25
C GLN A 252 -16.15 -24.80 -24.75
N ARG A 253 -14.83 -24.59 -24.87
CA ARG A 253 -13.81 -25.51 -24.34
C ARG A 253 -13.67 -25.44 -22.81
N HIS A 254 -14.29 -24.46 -22.15
CA HIS A 254 -14.16 -24.19 -20.72
C HIS A 254 -15.54 -24.12 -20.02
N PRO A 255 -16.27 -25.24 -19.92
CA PRO A 255 -17.64 -25.24 -19.41
C PRO A 255 -17.78 -24.83 -17.93
N HIS A 256 -16.74 -24.98 -17.12
CA HIS A 256 -16.73 -24.55 -15.72
C HIS A 256 -16.90 -23.02 -15.55
N LEU A 257 -16.59 -22.23 -16.57
CA LEU A 257 -16.77 -20.77 -16.55
C LEU A 257 -18.24 -20.34 -16.57
N SER A 258 -19.19 -21.25 -16.84
CA SER A 258 -20.63 -20.96 -16.76
C SER A 258 -21.06 -20.52 -15.35
N ALA A 259 -20.30 -20.89 -14.31
CA ALA A 259 -20.52 -20.43 -12.94
C ALA A 259 -20.52 -18.89 -12.81
N LEU A 260 -19.80 -18.18 -13.68
CA LEU A 260 -19.75 -16.71 -13.70
C LEU A 260 -21.04 -16.06 -14.21
N GLN A 261 -22.01 -16.83 -14.71
CA GLN A 261 -23.32 -16.31 -15.14
C GLN A 261 -24.23 -15.99 -13.95
N SER A 262 -24.02 -16.66 -12.82
CA SER A 262 -24.82 -16.46 -11.61
C SER A 262 -24.39 -15.19 -10.87
N GLY A 263 -25.36 -14.38 -10.46
CA GLY A 263 -25.20 -13.03 -9.89
C GLY A 263 -25.90 -12.00 -10.76
N GLY A 264 -26.42 -10.92 -10.16
CA GLY A 264 -27.31 -9.95 -10.84
C GLY A 264 -26.67 -9.21 -12.04
N ASP A 265 -27.34 -8.15 -12.50
CA ASP A 265 -26.87 -7.34 -13.64
C ASP A 265 -25.42 -6.87 -13.46
N VAL A 266 -24.58 -7.21 -14.44
CA VAL A 266 -23.20 -6.73 -14.49
C VAL A 266 -23.21 -5.34 -15.09
N THR A 267 -23.24 -4.30 -14.27
CA THR A 267 -22.81 -2.96 -14.71
C THR A 267 -21.31 -2.87 -14.42
N GLY A 268 -20.49 -3.19 -15.42
CA GLY A 268 -19.05 -3.35 -15.27
C GLY A 268 -18.32 -3.10 -16.60
N PRO A 269 -16.98 -3.24 -16.62
CA PRO A 269 -16.16 -2.96 -17.79
C PRO A 269 -16.60 -3.76 -19.03
N ARG A 270 -16.38 -3.19 -20.20
CA ARG A 270 -16.78 -3.71 -21.52
C ARG A 270 -16.34 -5.16 -21.74
N GLU A 271 -15.17 -5.52 -21.24
CA GLU A 271 -14.57 -6.85 -21.27
C GLU A 271 -15.41 -7.86 -20.47
N ALA A 272 -15.89 -7.46 -19.30
CA ALA A 272 -16.73 -8.32 -18.46
C ALA A 272 -18.10 -8.58 -19.12
N LEU A 273 -18.69 -7.53 -19.72
CA LEU A 273 -19.94 -7.63 -20.49
C LEU A 273 -19.78 -8.57 -21.70
N SER A 274 -18.67 -8.46 -22.44
CA SER A 274 -18.37 -9.32 -23.59
C SER A 274 -18.38 -10.80 -23.20
N THR A 275 -17.66 -11.17 -22.13
CA THR A 275 -17.63 -12.54 -21.61
C THR A 275 -19.02 -13.02 -21.20
N LEU A 276 -19.77 -12.18 -20.47
CA LEU A 276 -21.10 -12.53 -19.97
C LEU A 276 -22.09 -12.80 -21.12
N LEU A 277 -22.06 -11.98 -22.18
CA LEU A 277 -22.90 -12.17 -23.38
C LEU A 277 -22.60 -13.52 -24.05
N VAL A 278 -21.32 -13.88 -24.20
CA VAL A 278 -20.93 -15.17 -24.79
C VAL A 278 -21.37 -16.35 -23.90
N LEU A 279 -21.18 -16.26 -22.58
CA LEU A 279 -21.59 -17.31 -21.64
C LEU A 279 -23.12 -17.50 -21.64
N ASN A 280 -23.89 -16.41 -21.56
CA ASN A 280 -25.35 -16.41 -21.64
C ASN A 280 -25.86 -17.05 -22.93
N ARG A 281 -25.10 -16.91 -24.03
CA ARG A 281 -25.41 -17.58 -25.29
C ARG A 281 -25.15 -19.08 -25.26
N LEU A 282 -24.02 -19.50 -24.68
CA LEU A 282 -23.64 -20.93 -24.60
C LEU A 282 -24.52 -21.71 -23.62
N TYR A 283 -24.98 -21.06 -22.55
CA TYR A 283 -25.73 -21.67 -21.45
C TYR A 283 -26.98 -20.84 -21.10
N PRO A 284 -28.02 -20.83 -21.96
CA PRO A 284 -29.18 -19.94 -21.83
C PRO A 284 -30.09 -20.27 -20.64
N ASN A 285 -30.06 -21.50 -20.13
CA ASN A 285 -30.91 -21.94 -19.01
C ASN A 285 -30.48 -21.37 -17.65
N GLN A 286 -29.34 -20.67 -17.58
CA GLN A 286 -28.76 -20.10 -16.36
C GLN A 286 -28.61 -18.57 -16.44
N ALA A 287 -29.13 -17.93 -17.49
CA ALA A 287 -28.83 -16.55 -17.85
C ALA A 287 -29.87 -15.55 -17.33
N GLN A 288 -29.40 -14.44 -16.77
CA GLN A 288 -30.13 -13.17 -16.69
C GLN A 288 -29.66 -12.29 -17.86
N ALA A 289 -30.58 -11.75 -18.66
CA ALA A 289 -30.23 -10.92 -19.81
C ALA A 289 -29.69 -9.56 -19.31
N PRO A 290 -28.45 -9.15 -19.68
CA PRO A 290 -27.91 -7.87 -19.25
C PRO A 290 -28.67 -6.71 -19.90
N ASN A 291 -28.88 -5.62 -19.15
CA ASN A 291 -29.58 -4.42 -19.62
C ASN A 291 -29.06 -3.95 -20.99
N GLU A 292 -29.98 -3.84 -21.96
CA GLU A 292 -29.70 -3.46 -23.34
C GLU A 292 -28.98 -2.11 -23.47
N GLU A 293 -29.27 -1.17 -22.57
CA GLU A 293 -28.64 0.15 -22.54
C GLU A 293 -27.12 0.09 -22.32
N LEU A 294 -26.59 -0.97 -21.70
CA LEU A 294 -25.16 -1.11 -21.40
C LEU A 294 -24.32 -1.51 -22.62
N TRP A 295 -24.93 -2.09 -23.65
CA TRP A 295 -24.21 -2.65 -24.79
C TRP A 295 -24.71 -2.18 -26.15
N ARG A 296 -25.85 -1.49 -26.21
CA ARG A 296 -26.44 -1.06 -27.49
C ARG A 296 -25.48 -0.23 -28.34
N ASP A 297 -24.72 0.69 -27.76
CA ASP A 297 -23.86 1.62 -28.52
C ASP A 297 -22.50 1.02 -28.92
N ASP A 298 -22.15 -0.16 -28.43
CA ASP A 298 -20.87 -0.82 -28.72
C ASP A 298 -20.99 -1.83 -29.88
N PRO A 299 -20.27 -1.65 -31.00
CA PRO A 299 -20.39 -2.53 -32.17
C PRO A 299 -20.06 -4.00 -31.88
N TRP A 300 -19.07 -4.27 -31.03
CA TRP A 300 -18.64 -5.63 -30.69
C TRP A 300 -19.65 -6.30 -29.76
N LEU A 301 -20.06 -5.61 -28.70
CA LEU A 301 -21.07 -6.16 -27.79
C LEU A 301 -22.40 -6.38 -28.51
N ARG A 302 -22.78 -5.46 -29.40
CA ARG A 302 -23.97 -5.60 -30.24
C ARG A 302 -23.85 -6.81 -31.17
N ALA A 303 -22.71 -7.04 -31.83
CA ALA A 303 -22.50 -8.22 -32.68
C ALA A 303 -22.59 -9.53 -31.88
N LEU A 304 -22.03 -9.58 -30.65
CA LEU A 304 -22.18 -10.71 -29.74
C LEU A 304 -23.63 -10.97 -29.33
N ALA A 305 -24.41 -9.90 -29.18
CA ALA A 305 -25.85 -9.95 -28.87
C ALA A 305 -26.73 -10.23 -30.11
N GLU A 306 -26.32 -9.86 -31.32
CA GLU A 306 -27.09 -10.02 -32.57
C GLU A 306 -26.85 -11.37 -33.26
N ASP A 307 -25.73 -12.05 -33.01
CA ASP A 307 -25.44 -13.41 -33.46
C ASP A 307 -26.27 -14.48 -32.71
N ILE A 308 -27.46 -14.08 -32.25
CA ILE A 308 -28.57 -14.87 -31.74
C ILE A 308 -29.46 -15.23 -32.97
N PRO A 309 -29.39 -16.43 -33.54
CA PRO A 309 -30.54 -16.95 -34.26
C PRO A 309 -31.73 -16.96 -33.29
N PRO A 310 -32.94 -16.52 -33.71
CA PRO A 310 -34.14 -16.58 -32.88
C PRO A 310 -34.24 -17.98 -32.33
N ALA A 311 -34.46 -18.10 -31.02
CA ALA A 311 -34.46 -19.38 -30.31
C ALA A 311 -35.10 -20.45 -31.19
N ALA A 312 -34.31 -21.46 -31.59
CA ALA A 312 -34.89 -22.64 -32.21
C ALA A 312 -35.90 -23.17 -31.20
N THR A 313 -37.17 -22.97 -31.53
CA THR A 313 -38.30 -23.56 -30.84
C THR A 313 -38.09 -25.06 -31.00
N SER A 314 -37.39 -25.68 -30.05
CA SER A 314 -37.57 -27.12 -29.87
C SER A 314 -39.07 -27.32 -29.73
N PRO A 315 -39.69 -28.21 -30.52
CA PRO A 315 -41.10 -28.49 -30.40
C PRO A 315 -41.32 -28.87 -28.94
N ALA A 316 -42.15 -28.08 -28.26
CA ALA A 316 -42.52 -28.32 -26.87
C ALA A 316 -42.89 -29.80 -26.74
N PRO A 317 -42.32 -30.56 -25.78
CA PRO A 317 -42.88 -31.84 -25.44
C PRO A 317 -44.36 -31.58 -25.12
N ALA A 318 -45.23 -32.35 -25.76
CA ALA A 318 -46.67 -32.17 -25.73
C ALA A 318 -47.13 -31.83 -24.31
N THR A 319 -47.87 -30.72 -24.22
CA THR A 319 -48.48 -30.13 -23.04
C THR A 319 -49.05 -31.18 -22.09
N ALA A 320 -48.24 -31.60 -21.12
CA ALA A 320 -48.72 -31.66 -19.75
C ALA A 320 -48.91 -30.20 -19.29
N PRO A 321 -49.96 -29.85 -18.53
CA PRO A 321 -50.11 -28.49 -18.05
C PRO A 321 -48.82 -28.10 -17.34
N ALA A 322 -48.16 -27.04 -17.81
CA ALA A 322 -47.01 -26.47 -17.13
C ALA A 322 -47.50 -26.03 -15.76
N VAL A 323 -47.31 -26.89 -14.76
CA VAL A 323 -47.46 -26.52 -13.38
C VAL A 323 -46.43 -25.43 -13.19
N GLU A 324 -46.91 -24.19 -13.07
CA GLU A 324 -46.07 -23.07 -12.75
C GLU A 324 -45.17 -23.49 -11.57
N PRO A 325 -43.82 -23.40 -11.71
CA PRO A 325 -42.93 -23.86 -10.67
C PRO A 325 -43.26 -23.10 -9.38
N ASP A 326 -43.33 -23.85 -8.29
CA ASP A 326 -43.55 -23.29 -6.97
C ASP A 326 -42.29 -22.55 -6.50
N VAL A 327 -42.44 -21.72 -5.47
CA VAL A 327 -41.32 -20.92 -4.94
C VAL A 327 -40.13 -21.81 -4.53
N PRO A 328 -40.31 -22.96 -3.85
CA PRO A 328 -39.21 -23.89 -3.57
C PRO A 328 -38.46 -24.40 -4.81
N ALA A 329 -39.16 -24.75 -5.90
CA ALA A 329 -38.51 -25.16 -7.14
C ALA A 329 -37.71 -24.03 -7.79
N LEU A 330 -38.23 -22.79 -7.75
CA LEU A 330 -37.51 -21.61 -8.26
C LEU A 330 -36.25 -21.30 -7.43
N LEU A 331 -36.33 -21.41 -6.10
CA LEU A 331 -35.18 -21.23 -5.20
C LEU A 331 -34.10 -22.28 -5.44
N ASN A 332 -34.48 -23.55 -5.63
CA ASN A 332 -33.54 -24.64 -5.94
C ASN A 332 -32.88 -24.49 -7.31
N ALA A 333 -33.58 -23.86 -8.26
CA ALA A 333 -33.06 -23.55 -9.60
C ALA A 333 -32.29 -22.22 -9.66
N ALA A 334 -32.03 -21.57 -8.52
CA ALA A 334 -31.36 -20.26 -8.42
C ALA A 334 -32.04 -19.12 -9.19
N ARG A 335 -33.34 -19.21 -9.47
CA ARG A 335 -34.15 -18.18 -10.16
C ARG A 335 -34.77 -17.22 -9.16
N TYR A 336 -33.92 -16.49 -8.44
CA TYR A 336 -34.32 -15.71 -7.27
C TYR A 336 -35.25 -14.54 -7.60
N ALA A 337 -35.03 -13.80 -8.69
CA ALA A 337 -35.90 -12.69 -9.08
C ALA A 337 -37.36 -13.13 -9.32
N GLU A 338 -37.56 -14.23 -10.07
CA GLU A 338 -38.90 -14.78 -10.31
C GLU A 338 -39.53 -15.37 -9.04
N ALA A 339 -38.72 -15.98 -8.18
CA ALA A 339 -39.18 -16.43 -6.86
C ALA A 339 -39.65 -15.25 -6.01
N TRP A 340 -38.95 -14.10 -6.06
CA TRP A 340 -39.30 -12.89 -5.32
C TRP A 340 -40.66 -12.32 -5.76
N ASP A 341 -40.88 -12.17 -7.06
CA ASP A 341 -42.16 -11.68 -7.59
C ASP A 341 -43.34 -12.55 -7.14
N LYS A 342 -43.16 -13.88 -7.16
CA LYS A 342 -44.17 -14.82 -6.65
C LYS A 342 -44.37 -14.71 -5.14
N ILE A 343 -43.30 -14.52 -4.37
CA ILE A 343 -43.37 -14.35 -2.91
C ILE A 343 -44.17 -13.10 -2.51
N GLN A 344 -44.17 -12.04 -3.34
CA GLN A 344 -44.94 -10.81 -3.06
C GLN A 344 -46.46 -11.01 -3.17
N VAL A 345 -46.91 -11.99 -3.97
CA VAL A 345 -48.34 -12.28 -4.18
C VAL A 345 -48.87 -13.32 -3.18
N LEU A 346 -47.98 -14.01 -2.45
CA LEU A 346 -48.39 -14.97 -1.41
C LEU A 346 -49.00 -14.25 -0.19
N PRO A 347 -50.03 -14.85 0.44
CA PRO A 347 -50.60 -14.32 1.68
C PRO A 347 -49.53 -14.26 2.78
N ARG A 348 -49.56 -13.19 3.59
CA ARG A 348 -48.61 -13.01 4.69
C ARG A 348 -48.70 -14.15 5.69
N GLY A 349 -47.55 -14.69 6.07
CA GLY A 349 -47.43 -15.77 7.03
C GLY A 349 -45.99 -16.28 7.20
N PRO A 350 -45.72 -17.07 8.24
CA PRO A 350 -44.36 -17.50 8.60
C PRO A 350 -43.60 -18.20 7.47
N GLU A 351 -44.32 -18.97 6.65
CA GLU A 351 -43.74 -19.69 5.51
C GLU A 351 -43.32 -18.76 4.37
N ARG A 352 -44.15 -17.76 4.05
CA ARG A 352 -43.83 -16.71 3.06
C ARG A 352 -42.60 -15.92 3.50
N ASP A 353 -42.54 -15.52 4.77
CA ASP A 353 -41.44 -14.73 5.30
C ASP A 353 -40.13 -15.53 5.39
N ARG A 354 -40.20 -16.84 5.68
CA ARG A 354 -39.04 -17.75 5.60
C ARG A 354 -38.52 -17.87 4.17
N LEU A 355 -39.41 -18.07 3.19
CA LEU A 355 -39.05 -18.12 1.77
C LEU A 355 -38.51 -16.77 1.29
N ALA A 356 -39.06 -15.65 1.78
CA ALA A 356 -38.57 -14.31 1.52
C ALA A 356 -37.15 -14.10 2.06
N VAL A 357 -36.83 -14.55 3.28
CA VAL A 357 -35.45 -14.47 3.81
C VAL A 357 -34.49 -15.30 2.96
N MET A 358 -34.86 -16.54 2.62
CA MET A 358 -34.04 -17.39 1.75
C MET A 358 -33.84 -16.76 0.37
N CYS A 359 -34.88 -16.15 -0.19
CA CYS A 359 -34.83 -15.48 -1.48
C CYS A 359 -33.97 -14.20 -1.40
N ALA A 360 -34.23 -13.31 -0.44
CA ALA A 360 -33.52 -12.06 -0.20
C ALA A 360 -32.02 -12.26 0.07
N LEU A 361 -31.66 -13.33 0.77
CA LEU A 361 -30.25 -13.68 0.98
C LEU A 361 -29.53 -13.99 -0.33
N ASN A 362 -30.24 -14.53 -1.33
CA ASN A 362 -29.66 -14.93 -2.60
C ASN A 362 -29.98 -13.95 -3.74
N LEU A 363 -30.94 -13.03 -3.54
CA LEU A 363 -31.10 -11.84 -4.37
C LEU A 363 -29.92 -10.92 -4.12
N ASP A 364 -29.25 -10.52 -5.19
CA ASP A 364 -28.21 -9.50 -5.16
C ASP A 364 -28.83 -8.08 -5.13
N ASP A 365 -29.88 -7.92 -4.33
CA ASP A 365 -30.65 -6.68 -4.18
C ASP A 365 -30.78 -6.29 -2.70
N ALA A 366 -30.06 -5.24 -2.36
CA ALA A 366 -30.03 -4.64 -1.03
C ALA A 366 -31.39 -4.08 -0.60
N GLN A 367 -32.15 -3.50 -1.53
CA GLN A 367 -33.44 -2.87 -1.22
C GLN A 367 -34.46 -3.93 -0.80
N CYS A 368 -34.48 -5.08 -1.48
CA CYS A 368 -35.34 -6.20 -1.13
C CYS A 368 -35.06 -6.71 0.29
N SER A 369 -33.79 -6.87 0.64
CA SER A 369 -33.37 -7.35 1.96
C SER A 369 -33.71 -6.35 3.08
N LEU A 370 -33.55 -5.05 2.82
CA LEU A 370 -33.82 -3.99 3.78
C LEU A 370 -35.30 -3.72 3.97
N GLY A 371 -36.08 -3.75 2.89
CA GLY A 371 -37.54 -3.66 2.95
C GLY A 371 -38.10 -4.78 3.82
N LEU A 372 -37.63 -6.02 3.61
CA LEU A 372 -38.03 -7.16 4.42
C LEU A 372 -37.62 -7.03 5.90
N ALA A 373 -36.42 -6.51 6.17
CA ALA A 373 -35.98 -6.24 7.55
C ALA A 373 -36.81 -5.16 8.24
N ALA A 374 -37.21 -4.10 7.52
CA ALA A 374 -38.08 -3.06 8.04
C ALA A 374 -39.48 -3.63 8.37
N GLU A 375 -40.02 -4.51 7.53
CA GLU A 375 -41.27 -5.23 7.81
C GLU A 375 -41.16 -6.06 9.08
N PHE A 376 -40.06 -6.79 9.30
CA PHE A 376 -39.85 -7.60 10.50
C PHE A 376 -39.66 -6.76 11.76
N THR A 377 -38.98 -5.62 11.64
CA THR A 377 -38.76 -4.69 12.77
C THR A 377 -40.09 -4.14 13.29
N GLN A 378 -41.03 -3.86 12.39
CA GLN A 378 -42.40 -3.44 12.77
C GLN A 378 -43.17 -4.54 13.54
N GLN A 379 -42.77 -5.81 13.42
CA GLN A 379 -43.37 -6.94 14.14
C GLN A 379 -42.67 -7.30 15.45
N GLY A 380 -41.54 -6.65 15.77
CA GLY A 380 -40.77 -6.82 17.01
C GLY A 380 -39.45 -7.57 16.83
N GLU A 381 -38.47 -7.30 17.71
CA GLU A 381 -37.09 -7.83 17.61
C GLU A 381 -37.01 -9.37 17.63
N ASP A 382 -37.98 -10.04 18.26
CA ASP A 382 -38.04 -11.51 18.36
C ASP A 382 -38.78 -12.20 17.19
N TYR A 383 -39.21 -11.44 16.19
CA TYR A 383 -40.08 -11.95 15.12
C TYR A 383 -39.45 -13.11 14.33
N LEU A 384 -38.17 -13.00 13.97
CA LEU A 384 -37.42 -14.06 13.26
C LEU A 384 -37.31 -15.37 14.06
N THR A 385 -37.30 -15.25 15.38
CA THR A 385 -37.31 -16.39 16.32
C THR A 385 -38.71 -17.02 16.37
N SER A 386 -39.75 -16.21 16.24
CA SER A 386 -41.15 -16.66 16.28
C SER A 386 -41.62 -17.41 15.03
N ILE A 387 -41.00 -17.16 13.86
CA ILE A 387 -41.32 -17.84 12.59
C ILE A 387 -40.50 -19.14 12.34
N ALA A 388 -39.86 -19.70 13.37
CA ALA A 388 -39.13 -20.98 13.33
C ALA A 388 -38.06 -21.10 12.21
N VAL A 389 -37.37 -19.99 11.92
CA VAL A 389 -36.25 -19.98 10.97
C VAL A 389 -35.06 -20.75 11.59
N PRO A 390 -34.42 -21.68 10.85
CA PRO A 390 -33.23 -22.38 11.36
C PRO A 390 -32.12 -21.42 11.80
N GLY A 391 -31.42 -21.72 12.90
CA GLY A 391 -30.41 -20.83 13.48
C GLY A 391 -29.30 -20.39 12.51
N TRP A 392 -28.85 -21.29 11.62
CA TRP A 392 -27.86 -20.95 10.58
C TRP A 392 -28.38 -19.89 9.58
N LEU A 393 -29.68 -19.89 9.29
CA LEU A 393 -30.32 -18.95 8.37
C LEU A 393 -30.56 -17.61 9.07
N GLN A 394 -30.86 -17.61 10.37
CA GLN A 394 -30.91 -16.39 11.19
C GLN A 394 -29.53 -15.72 11.29
N GLU A 395 -28.48 -16.48 11.58
CA GLU A 395 -27.11 -15.96 11.63
C GLU A 395 -26.65 -15.41 10.28
N SER A 396 -26.98 -16.11 9.19
CA SER A 396 -26.67 -15.67 7.83
C SER A 396 -27.46 -14.42 7.45
N TRP A 397 -28.74 -14.35 7.84
CA TRP A 397 -29.58 -13.15 7.66
C TRP A 397 -29.09 -11.97 8.49
N GLN A 398 -28.68 -12.16 9.75
CA GLN A 398 -28.10 -11.09 10.54
C GLN A 398 -26.75 -10.63 10.00
N ARG A 399 -25.92 -11.54 9.50
CA ARG A 399 -24.64 -11.20 8.84
C ARG A 399 -24.89 -10.41 7.55
N HIS A 400 -25.82 -10.88 6.73
CA HIS A 400 -26.27 -10.21 5.50
C HIS A 400 -26.89 -8.86 5.82
N LEU A 401 -27.79 -8.74 6.79
CA LEU A 401 -28.35 -7.46 7.22
C LEU A 401 -27.31 -6.53 7.85
N ARG A 402 -26.23 -7.02 8.46
CA ARG A 402 -25.12 -6.13 8.87
C ARG A 402 -24.35 -5.61 7.66
N GLN A 403 -24.20 -6.43 6.62
CA GLN A 403 -23.61 -6.03 5.35
C GLN A 403 -24.52 -5.07 4.57
N VAL A 404 -25.84 -5.33 4.57
CA VAL A 404 -26.86 -4.64 3.78
C VAL A 404 -27.51 -3.48 4.53
N ALA A 405 -27.55 -3.44 5.86
CA ALA A 405 -27.89 -2.22 6.62
C ALA A 405 -26.77 -1.17 6.51
N GLY A 406 -25.56 -1.57 6.13
CA GLY A 406 -24.56 -0.65 5.57
C GLY A 406 -24.91 -0.13 4.16
N LEU A 407 -25.98 -0.64 3.53
CA LEU A 407 -26.46 -0.29 2.19
C LEU A 407 -27.68 0.68 2.17
N ASN A 408 -28.43 0.86 3.27
CA ASN A 408 -29.51 1.87 3.35
C ASN A 408 -28.92 3.21 3.83
N GLY A 409 -28.87 4.21 2.95
CA GLY A 409 -28.11 5.44 3.18
C GLY A 409 -26.66 5.36 2.71
N GLN A 410 -26.35 4.49 1.74
CA GLN A 410 -25.03 4.47 1.10
C GLN A 410 -24.66 5.84 0.57
N PRO A 411 -23.40 6.25 0.75
CA PRO A 411 -22.89 7.35 -0.03
C PRO A 411 -23.05 7.02 -1.52
N GLN A 412 -23.57 7.96 -2.30
CA GLN A 412 -23.68 7.84 -3.76
C GLN A 412 -22.58 8.65 -4.47
N ALA A 413 -21.77 9.36 -3.68
CA ALA A 413 -20.70 10.21 -4.13
C ALA A 413 -19.59 10.27 -3.08
N TRP A 414 -18.40 10.68 -3.52
CA TRP A 414 -17.21 10.84 -2.68
C TRP A 414 -17.42 11.71 -1.45
N ALA A 415 -18.11 12.85 -1.61
CA ALA A 415 -18.38 13.77 -0.52
C ALA A 415 -19.20 13.11 0.61
N ASP A 416 -20.18 12.27 0.28
CA ASP A 416 -21.01 11.60 1.28
C ASP A 416 -20.21 10.55 2.04
N LEU A 417 -19.37 9.79 1.33
CA LEU A 417 -18.49 8.79 1.94
C LEU A 417 -17.50 9.45 2.90
N LEU A 418 -16.88 10.54 2.49
CA LEU A 418 -15.92 11.26 3.30
C LEU A 418 -16.58 11.93 4.52
N ARG A 419 -17.81 12.44 4.40
CA ARG A 419 -18.56 12.96 5.57
C ARG A 419 -18.90 11.85 6.57
N LEU A 420 -19.32 10.68 6.08
CA LEU A 420 -19.58 9.52 6.94
C LEU A 420 -18.31 9.06 7.66
N ALA A 421 -17.19 9.01 6.93
CA ALA A 421 -15.87 8.69 7.47
C ALA A 421 -15.42 9.71 8.51
N ALA A 422 -15.50 11.00 8.19
CA ALA A 422 -15.14 12.10 9.11
C ALA A 422 -15.95 12.07 10.40
N ALA A 423 -17.23 11.67 10.33
CA ALA A 423 -18.10 11.52 11.49
C ALA A 423 -17.78 10.28 12.35
N GLY A 424 -16.91 9.36 11.89
CA GLY A 424 -16.64 8.11 12.59
C GLY A 424 -17.78 7.09 12.47
N SER A 425 -18.69 7.28 11.51
CA SER A 425 -19.96 6.54 11.40
C SER A 425 -19.92 5.38 10.40
N MET A 426 -18.76 5.06 9.81
CA MET A 426 -18.64 3.94 8.88
C MET A 426 -18.79 2.60 9.61
N THR A 427 -19.60 1.70 9.02
CA THR A 427 -19.78 0.36 9.53
C THR A 427 -18.71 -0.60 9.01
N ALA A 428 -18.45 -1.66 9.77
CA ALA A 428 -17.52 -2.71 9.35
C ALA A 428 -18.00 -3.37 8.05
N GLY A 429 -17.10 -3.46 7.06
CA GLY A 429 -17.40 -4.03 5.73
C GLY A 429 -17.97 -3.05 4.71
N MET A 430 -18.34 -1.83 5.11
CA MET A 430 -18.86 -0.80 4.19
C MET A 430 -17.87 -0.49 3.06
N LEU A 431 -16.58 -0.31 3.36
CA LEU A 431 -15.55 -0.07 2.33
C LEU A 431 -15.47 -1.22 1.32
N THR A 432 -15.54 -2.46 1.79
CA THR A 432 -15.46 -3.64 0.93
C THR A 432 -16.64 -3.73 -0.02
N ALA A 433 -17.83 -3.29 0.41
CA ALA A 433 -19.03 -3.19 -0.41
C ALA A 433 -18.97 -2.00 -1.38
N LEU A 434 -18.45 -0.85 -0.94
CA LEU A 434 -18.31 0.35 -1.77
C LEU A 434 -17.32 0.17 -2.91
N GLU A 435 -16.24 -0.59 -2.69
CA GLU A 435 -15.31 -1.01 -3.75
C GLU A 435 -16.01 -1.67 -4.95
N GLU A 436 -17.25 -2.16 -4.81
CA GLU A 436 -17.99 -2.81 -5.90
C GLU A 436 -18.89 -1.86 -6.71
N VAL A 437 -19.11 -0.64 -6.21
CA VAL A 437 -20.01 0.36 -6.83
C VAL A 437 -19.28 1.66 -7.17
N ILE A 438 -18.08 1.88 -6.65
CA ILE A 438 -17.35 3.14 -6.78
C ILE A 438 -16.88 3.43 -8.21
N ASP A 439 -16.67 2.38 -9.02
CA ASP A 439 -16.33 2.52 -10.44
C ASP A 439 -17.41 3.23 -11.26
N GLY A 440 -18.66 3.28 -10.75
CA GLY A 440 -19.76 4.03 -11.36
C GLY A 440 -19.92 5.46 -10.85
N TRP A 441 -19.09 5.90 -9.89
CA TRP A 441 -19.19 7.25 -9.33
C TRP A 441 -18.54 8.27 -10.26
N PRO A 442 -18.98 9.54 -10.22
CA PRO A 442 -18.26 10.61 -10.89
C PRO A 442 -16.84 10.69 -10.34
N SER A 443 -15.90 11.05 -11.22
CA SER A 443 -14.53 11.35 -10.80
C SER A 443 -14.53 12.37 -9.65
N PRO A 444 -13.63 12.24 -8.65
CA PRO A 444 -13.44 13.25 -7.63
C PRO A 444 -13.16 14.66 -8.19
N GLY A 445 -12.64 14.76 -9.42
CA GLY A 445 -12.45 16.05 -10.10
C GLY A 445 -13.75 16.82 -10.35
N ALA A 446 -14.90 16.14 -10.40
CA ALA A 446 -16.20 16.78 -10.59
C ALA A 446 -16.67 17.60 -9.37
N ASP A 447 -16.14 17.32 -8.18
CA ASP A 447 -16.50 17.99 -6.92
C ASP A 447 -15.26 18.28 -6.05
N ASP A 448 -14.17 18.69 -6.71
CA ASP A 448 -12.84 18.83 -6.12
C ASP A 448 -12.82 19.75 -4.89
N ASP A 449 -13.49 20.91 -4.98
CA ASP A 449 -13.57 21.89 -3.88
C ASP A 449 -14.26 21.32 -2.64
N THR A 450 -15.38 20.62 -2.82
CA THR A 450 -16.17 20.06 -1.71
C THR A 450 -15.40 18.92 -1.04
N ILE A 451 -14.80 18.03 -1.84
CA ILE A 451 -14.01 16.90 -1.35
C ILE A 451 -12.81 17.43 -0.56
N ALA A 452 -12.06 18.39 -1.12
CA ALA A 452 -10.93 19.02 -0.45
C ALA A 452 -11.33 19.66 0.87
N ALA A 453 -12.43 20.42 0.91
CA ALA A 453 -12.92 21.07 2.13
C ALA A 453 -13.27 20.05 3.24
N ILE A 454 -13.81 18.87 2.88
CA ILE A 454 -14.09 17.80 3.86
C ILE A 454 -12.78 17.22 4.40
N LEU A 455 -11.78 17.01 3.55
CA LEU A 455 -10.45 16.50 3.97
C LEU A 455 -9.72 17.50 4.86
N GLU A 456 -9.76 18.80 4.52
CA GLU A 456 -9.15 19.89 5.30
C GLU A 456 -9.83 20.10 6.66
N ALA A 457 -11.16 19.96 6.73
CA ALA A 457 -11.93 20.12 7.96
C ALA A 457 -11.79 18.95 8.95
N ASN A 458 -11.22 17.82 8.50
CA ASN A 458 -11.11 16.62 9.31
C ASN A 458 -10.10 16.81 10.44
N SER A 459 -10.52 16.53 11.68
CA SER A 459 -9.66 16.70 12.86
C SER A 459 -8.49 15.70 12.84
N LEU A 460 -7.29 16.14 13.22
CA LEU A 460 -6.05 15.36 13.25
C LEU A 460 -6.04 14.20 14.29
N SER A 461 -7.17 13.85 14.90
CA SER A 461 -7.24 12.76 15.88
C SER A 461 -8.64 12.14 15.99
N GLY A 462 -8.70 10.86 16.38
CA GLY A 462 -9.94 10.15 16.69
C GLY A 462 -10.43 9.14 15.64
N PRO A 463 -11.60 8.52 15.87
CA PRO A 463 -12.15 7.48 14.99
C PRO A 463 -12.47 8.01 13.57
N GLY A 464 -12.85 9.29 13.44
CA GLY A 464 -13.14 9.90 12.15
C GLY A 464 -11.92 10.00 11.22
N LEU A 465 -10.75 10.33 11.79
CA LEU A 465 -9.48 10.30 11.03
C LEU A 465 -9.14 8.89 10.58
N THR A 466 -9.30 7.90 11.46
CA THR A 466 -8.97 6.50 11.13
C THR A 466 -9.82 6.02 9.95
N GLN A 467 -11.13 6.25 9.99
CA GLN A 467 -12.03 5.87 8.90
C GLN A 467 -11.78 6.67 7.63
N THR A 468 -11.44 7.96 7.75
CA THR A 468 -11.07 8.76 6.58
C THR A 468 -9.80 8.21 5.92
N LEU A 469 -8.78 7.86 6.70
CA LEU A 469 -7.57 7.20 6.21
C LEU A 469 -7.86 5.83 5.56
N ASP A 470 -8.92 5.13 5.97
CA ASP A 470 -9.33 3.88 5.33
C ASP A 470 -10.00 4.11 3.96
N VAL A 471 -10.56 5.30 3.70
CA VAL A 471 -11.12 5.73 2.40
C VAL A 471 -10.03 6.20 1.43
N ILE A 472 -8.94 6.79 1.93
CA ILE A 472 -7.86 7.37 1.11
C ILE A 472 -7.36 6.45 -0.01
N PRO A 473 -7.13 5.13 0.18
CA PRO A 473 -6.70 4.26 -0.91
C PRO A 473 -7.66 4.24 -2.10
N LEU A 474 -8.98 4.26 -1.86
CA LEU A 474 -9.99 4.26 -2.91
C LEU A 474 -10.01 5.59 -3.65
N LEU A 475 -9.93 6.69 -2.91
CA LEU A 475 -9.84 8.03 -3.48
C LEU A 475 -8.56 8.18 -4.32
N LEU A 476 -7.43 7.65 -3.83
CA LEU A 476 -6.21 7.57 -4.62
C LEU A 476 -6.39 6.67 -5.84
N GLN A 477 -7.10 5.55 -5.82
CA GLN A 477 -7.29 4.79 -7.06
C GLN A 477 -8.16 5.52 -8.10
N SER A 478 -8.98 6.47 -7.66
CA SER A 478 -10.01 7.10 -8.50
C SER A 478 -9.67 8.49 -9.04
N VAL A 479 -8.57 9.09 -8.59
CA VAL A 479 -8.07 10.40 -9.11
C VAL A 479 -6.96 10.16 -10.12
N GLU A 480 -7.14 10.62 -11.36
CA GLU A 480 -6.05 10.58 -12.35
C GLU A 480 -5.00 11.69 -12.13
N ALA A 481 -3.84 11.57 -12.77
CA ALA A 481 -2.78 12.57 -12.62
C ALA A 481 -3.17 13.90 -13.30
N GLY A 482 -3.11 15.00 -12.55
CA GLY A 482 -3.53 16.33 -13.02
C GLY A 482 -5.02 16.61 -12.81
N GLU A 483 -5.78 15.62 -12.37
CA GLU A 483 -7.18 15.75 -11.98
C GLU A 483 -7.29 16.08 -10.48
N ALA A 484 -8.36 16.77 -10.09
CA ALA A 484 -8.70 17.07 -8.68
C ALA A 484 -7.52 17.62 -7.84
N PRO A 485 -6.92 18.77 -8.23
CA PRO A 485 -5.76 19.35 -7.56
C PRO A 485 -5.94 19.51 -6.05
N ARG A 486 -7.11 20.04 -5.62
CA ARG A 486 -7.35 20.35 -4.22
C ARG A 486 -7.55 19.10 -3.40
N THR A 487 -8.26 18.11 -3.95
CA THR A 487 -8.44 16.78 -3.36
C THR A 487 -7.09 16.11 -3.17
N SER A 488 -6.24 16.11 -4.20
CA SER A 488 -4.88 15.56 -4.11
C SER A 488 -4.06 16.26 -3.02
N GLY A 489 -4.19 17.59 -2.88
CA GLY A 489 -3.60 18.37 -1.80
C GLY A 489 -4.11 17.97 -0.41
N GLY A 490 -5.42 17.82 -0.23
CA GLY A 490 -6.03 17.38 1.02
C GLY A 490 -5.62 15.96 1.42
N VAL A 491 -5.58 15.02 0.47
CA VAL A 491 -5.07 13.66 0.70
C VAL A 491 -3.61 13.69 1.12
N LEU A 492 -2.78 14.46 0.43
CA LEU A 492 -1.37 14.61 0.73
C LEU A 492 -1.15 15.17 2.15
N GLN A 493 -1.90 16.19 2.56
CA GLN A 493 -1.83 16.74 3.91
C GLN A 493 -2.18 15.69 4.98
N LEU A 494 -3.25 14.92 4.80
CA LEU A 494 -3.62 13.85 5.74
C LEU A 494 -2.53 12.78 5.87
N LEU A 495 -1.86 12.42 4.76
CA LEU A 495 -0.75 11.47 4.77
C LEU A 495 0.50 12.06 5.43
N ILE A 496 0.81 13.34 5.19
CA ILE A 496 1.92 14.06 5.83
C ILE A 496 1.76 14.07 7.35
N PHE A 497 0.55 14.30 7.85
CA PHE A 497 0.29 14.38 9.30
C PHE A 497 -0.11 13.04 9.94
N SER A 498 0.03 11.93 9.22
CA SER A 498 -0.26 10.60 9.78
C SER A 498 0.51 10.34 11.08
N GLU A 499 -0.11 9.64 12.03
CA GLU A 499 0.53 9.28 13.31
C GLU A 499 1.70 8.30 13.08
N GLU A 500 1.57 7.42 12.08
CA GLU A 500 2.54 6.38 11.76
C GLU A 500 2.89 6.35 10.27
N TYR A 501 4.19 6.40 9.97
CA TYR A 501 4.71 6.29 8.60
C TYR A 501 5.12 4.85 8.30
N THR A 502 4.15 4.05 7.87
CA THR A 502 4.42 2.73 7.31
C THR A 502 5.00 2.89 5.91
N ALA A 503 5.61 1.83 5.38
CA ALA A 503 6.09 1.85 4.00
C ALA A 503 4.92 2.05 3.01
N ALA A 504 3.72 1.54 3.32
CA ALA A 504 2.52 1.78 2.53
C ALA A 504 2.09 3.26 2.53
N THR A 505 2.10 3.91 3.70
CA THR A 505 1.81 5.34 3.83
C THR A 505 2.77 6.19 3.01
N LEU A 506 4.07 5.87 3.02
CA LEU A 506 5.07 6.64 2.28
C LEU A 506 4.95 6.44 0.76
N SER A 507 4.69 5.21 0.29
CA SER A 507 4.41 4.97 -1.13
C SER A 507 3.16 5.72 -1.59
N ALA A 508 2.09 5.72 -0.80
CA ALA A 508 0.88 6.50 -1.08
C ALA A 508 1.13 8.01 -1.06
N LEU A 509 1.97 8.50 -0.15
CA LEU A 509 2.38 9.90 -0.07
C LEU A 509 3.11 10.34 -1.34
N ALA A 510 3.99 9.49 -1.90
CA ALA A 510 4.67 9.77 -3.16
C ALA A 510 3.69 9.91 -4.33
N VAL A 511 2.67 9.06 -4.38
CA VAL A 511 1.62 9.12 -5.41
C VAL A 511 0.74 10.37 -5.25
N ALA A 512 0.32 10.67 -4.02
CA ALA A 512 -0.45 11.88 -3.74
C ALA A 512 0.33 13.15 -4.10
N LEU A 513 1.62 13.21 -3.73
CA LEU A 513 2.52 14.31 -4.08
C LEU A 513 2.65 14.47 -5.59
N GLN A 514 2.82 13.37 -6.31
CA GLN A 514 2.94 13.42 -7.75
C GLN A 514 1.69 13.99 -8.43
N ARG A 515 0.50 13.62 -7.98
CA ARG A 515 -0.76 14.12 -8.55
C ARG A 515 -1.00 15.57 -8.22
N PHE A 516 -0.73 15.95 -6.97
CA PHE A 516 -0.73 17.34 -6.54
C PHE A 516 0.19 18.20 -7.43
N LEU A 517 1.42 17.75 -7.67
CA LEU A 517 2.38 18.46 -8.53
C LEU A 517 1.95 18.49 -10.00
N ALA A 518 1.41 17.39 -10.53
CA ALA A 518 0.93 17.31 -11.92
C ALA A 518 -0.19 18.32 -12.20
N ALA A 519 -1.00 18.64 -11.19
CA ALA A 519 -2.09 19.60 -11.31
C ALA A 519 -1.62 21.08 -11.26
N SER A 520 -0.31 21.34 -11.14
CA SER A 520 0.29 22.68 -11.16
C SER A 520 -0.35 23.68 -10.18
N PRO A 521 -0.24 23.44 -8.86
CA PRO A 521 -0.90 24.22 -7.83
C PRO A 521 -0.36 25.66 -7.76
N GLU A 522 -1.13 26.56 -7.16
CA GLU A 522 -0.68 27.94 -6.95
C GLU A 522 0.60 28.02 -6.13
N GLY A 523 1.43 29.04 -6.38
CA GLY A 523 2.77 29.14 -5.79
C GLY A 523 2.80 29.13 -4.25
N ALA A 524 1.80 29.72 -3.59
CA ALA A 524 1.68 29.67 -2.13
C ALA A 524 1.38 28.25 -1.64
N THR A 525 0.34 27.60 -2.19
CA THR A 525 -0.05 26.22 -1.86
C THR A 525 1.07 25.23 -2.16
N TYR A 526 1.79 25.40 -3.26
CA TYR A 526 2.99 24.63 -3.60
C TYR A 526 4.04 24.75 -2.50
N GLY A 527 4.40 25.99 -2.13
CA GLY A 527 5.42 26.27 -1.13
C GLY A 527 5.07 25.73 0.25
N ASP A 528 3.85 25.96 0.71
CA ASP A 528 3.35 25.51 2.00
C ASP A 528 3.35 23.97 2.09
N THR A 529 2.92 23.30 1.02
CA THR A 529 2.88 21.83 0.97
C THR A 529 4.26 21.20 1.04
N LEU A 530 5.23 21.74 0.30
CA LEU A 530 6.63 21.28 0.38
C LEU A 530 7.26 21.63 1.75
N GLY A 531 6.88 22.75 2.34
CA GLY A 531 7.23 23.12 3.71
C GLY A 531 6.76 22.07 4.72
N MET A 532 5.49 21.65 4.66
CA MET A 532 4.93 20.61 5.54
C MET A 532 5.66 19.26 5.41
N LEU A 533 6.07 18.87 4.19
CA LEU A 533 6.90 17.69 3.98
C LEU A 533 8.26 17.82 4.69
N SER A 534 8.91 18.98 4.57
CA SER A 534 10.19 19.27 5.23
C SER A 534 10.07 19.25 6.75
N GLU A 535 9.01 19.83 7.31
CA GLU A 535 8.78 19.89 8.76
C GLU A 535 8.58 18.50 9.38
N THR A 536 7.85 17.62 8.70
CA THR A 536 7.57 16.27 9.20
C THR A 536 8.68 15.26 8.91
N SER A 537 9.64 15.60 8.04
CA SER A 537 10.70 14.70 7.54
C SER A 537 11.52 14.03 8.65
N ALA A 538 11.72 14.69 9.79
CA ALA A 538 12.43 14.13 10.95
C ALA A 538 11.80 12.83 11.49
N ARG A 539 10.49 12.63 11.27
CA ARG A 539 9.72 11.47 11.75
C ARG A 539 9.88 10.24 10.85
N TRP A 540 10.12 10.43 9.56
CA TRP A 540 10.05 9.37 8.56
C TRP A 540 11.29 9.18 7.68
N VAL A 541 12.20 10.16 7.61
CA VAL A 541 13.50 9.99 6.93
C VAL A 541 14.40 9.08 7.76
N GLN A 542 14.62 7.86 7.30
CA GLN A 542 15.39 6.81 7.97
C GLN A 542 16.11 5.96 6.93
N VAL A 543 17.11 5.17 7.34
CA VAL A 543 17.84 4.25 6.44
C VAL A 543 16.90 3.31 5.67
N ARG A 544 15.85 2.79 6.34
CA ARG A 544 14.88 1.87 5.74
C ARG A 544 13.93 2.51 4.72
N THR A 545 13.78 3.83 4.76
CA THR A 545 12.91 4.61 3.86
C THR A 545 13.72 5.38 2.83
N ALA A 546 15.04 5.17 2.78
CA ALA A 546 15.95 5.95 1.93
C ALA A 546 15.53 5.92 0.46
N ASP A 547 15.19 4.76 -0.09
CA ASP A 547 14.75 4.67 -1.50
C ASP A 547 13.46 5.46 -1.74
N THR A 548 12.50 5.38 -0.83
CA THR A 548 11.25 6.15 -0.92
C THR A 548 11.50 7.66 -0.78
N VAL A 549 12.46 8.07 0.05
CA VAL A 549 12.84 9.48 0.17
C VAL A 549 13.50 9.99 -1.11
N LEU A 550 14.37 9.17 -1.73
CA LEU A 550 14.98 9.48 -3.03
C LEU A 550 13.93 9.55 -4.13
N ASP A 551 12.95 8.64 -4.13
CA ASP A 551 11.80 8.67 -5.05
C ASP A 551 10.94 9.93 -4.85
N LEU A 552 10.75 10.40 -3.62
CA LEU A 552 10.03 11.66 -3.33
C LEU A 552 10.78 12.88 -3.87
N ILE A 553 12.11 12.91 -3.72
CA ILE A 553 12.95 13.97 -4.30
C ILE A 553 12.85 13.94 -5.82
N ASP A 554 12.91 12.76 -6.44
CA ASP A 554 12.71 12.59 -7.89
C ASP A 554 11.35 13.16 -8.33
N VAL A 555 10.27 12.84 -7.62
CA VAL A 555 8.92 13.33 -7.91
C VAL A 555 8.87 14.86 -7.84
N ILE A 556 9.51 15.48 -6.85
CA ILE A 556 9.57 16.94 -6.70
C ILE A 556 10.38 17.58 -7.84
N LEU A 557 11.52 16.99 -8.22
CA LEU A 557 12.38 17.52 -9.27
C LEU A 557 11.78 17.37 -10.67
N ALA A 558 11.06 16.28 -10.92
CA ALA A 558 10.34 16.04 -12.15
C ALA A 558 9.07 16.91 -12.30
N GLY A 559 8.54 17.43 -11.18
CA GLY A 559 7.37 18.30 -11.16
C GLY A 559 7.64 19.74 -11.63
N PRO A 560 6.60 20.57 -11.73
CA PRO A 560 6.73 21.95 -12.17
C PRO A 560 7.56 22.79 -11.17
N ASN A 561 8.46 23.62 -11.69
CA ASN A 561 9.32 24.50 -10.89
C ASN A 561 8.59 25.82 -10.52
N ILE A 562 7.49 25.71 -9.78
CA ILE A 562 6.59 26.84 -9.48
C ILE A 562 7.22 27.81 -8.47
N ALA A 563 7.77 27.27 -7.38
CA ALA A 563 8.50 28.04 -6.37
C ALA A 563 9.92 27.46 -6.20
N PRO A 564 10.92 27.96 -6.97
CA PRO A 564 12.27 27.40 -6.99
C PRO A 564 12.94 27.35 -5.62
N SER A 565 12.75 28.38 -4.79
CA SER A 565 13.31 28.43 -3.44
C SER A 565 12.75 27.35 -2.53
N ALA A 566 11.42 27.14 -2.55
CA ALA A 566 10.77 26.10 -1.75
C ALA A 566 11.19 24.69 -2.22
N ARG A 567 11.35 24.50 -3.53
CA ARG A 567 11.83 23.24 -4.13
C ARG A 567 13.24 22.90 -3.65
N VAL A 568 14.18 23.83 -3.77
CA VAL A 568 15.57 23.66 -3.34
C VAL A 568 15.66 23.44 -1.83
N ALA A 569 14.94 24.25 -1.04
CA ALA A 569 14.94 24.11 0.42
C ALA A 569 14.43 22.72 0.87
N THR A 570 13.34 22.25 0.26
CA THR A 570 12.73 20.95 0.62
C THR A 570 13.61 19.78 0.21
N CYS A 571 14.08 19.74 -1.05
CA CYS A 571 14.97 18.67 -1.49
C CYS A 571 16.30 18.68 -0.72
N GLY A 572 16.87 19.86 -0.47
CA GLY A 572 18.09 20.03 0.31
C GLY A 572 17.94 19.53 1.75
N GLU A 573 16.80 19.79 2.41
CA GLU A 573 16.51 19.29 3.76
C GLU A 573 16.40 17.76 3.79
N LEU A 574 15.66 17.16 2.86
CA LEU A 574 15.52 15.71 2.76
C LEU A 574 16.87 15.02 2.53
N LEU A 575 17.68 15.56 1.60
CA LEU A 575 19.03 15.06 1.32
C LEU A 575 19.97 15.24 2.51
N THR A 576 19.91 16.38 3.21
CA THR A 576 20.72 16.64 4.41
C THR A 576 20.41 15.62 5.51
N ARG A 577 19.13 15.32 5.73
CA ARG A 577 18.74 14.28 6.69
C ARG A 577 19.20 12.89 6.27
N LEU A 578 19.03 12.51 5.01
CA LEU A 578 19.57 11.25 4.49
C LEU A 578 21.08 11.15 4.66
N ARG A 579 21.81 12.25 4.45
CA ARG A 579 23.26 12.33 4.59
C ARG A 579 23.74 12.01 6.01
N SER A 580 22.96 12.34 7.04
CA SER A 580 23.27 11.94 8.42
C SER A 580 23.41 10.42 8.59
N PHE A 581 22.82 9.65 7.66
CA PHE A 581 22.90 8.20 7.61
C PHE A 581 23.84 7.65 6.52
N ALA A 582 24.64 8.48 5.85
CA ALA A 582 25.39 8.10 4.65
C ALA A 582 26.23 6.81 4.82
N VAL A 583 26.85 6.60 5.98
CA VAL A 583 27.66 5.39 6.26
C VAL A 583 26.85 4.09 6.24
N ARG A 584 25.51 4.18 6.34
CA ARG A 584 24.59 3.04 6.37
C ARG A 584 23.79 2.87 5.08
N LEU A 585 23.91 3.81 4.15
CA LEU A 585 23.23 3.74 2.87
C LEU A 585 23.96 2.76 1.96
N SER A 586 23.22 2.12 1.06
CA SER A 586 23.82 1.25 0.04
C SER A 586 24.63 2.07 -0.97
N PRO A 587 25.59 1.46 -1.67
CA PRO A 587 26.31 2.12 -2.78
C PRO A 587 25.36 2.76 -3.80
N ALA A 588 24.27 2.06 -4.14
CA ALA A 588 23.21 2.55 -5.01
C ALA A 588 22.55 3.84 -4.48
N GLN A 589 22.17 3.85 -3.21
CA GLN A 589 21.56 5.02 -2.57
C GLN A 589 22.52 6.21 -2.52
N LEU A 590 23.82 5.97 -2.27
CA LEU A 590 24.83 7.02 -2.23
C LEU A 590 25.06 7.68 -3.59
N VAL A 591 25.15 6.87 -4.65
CA VAL A 591 25.32 7.36 -6.03
C VAL A 591 24.10 8.19 -6.43
N LEU A 592 22.89 7.70 -6.17
CA LEU A 592 21.67 8.44 -6.49
C LEU A 592 21.54 9.72 -5.67
N ALA A 593 21.81 9.67 -4.36
CA ALA A 593 21.76 10.85 -3.50
C ALA A 593 22.77 11.94 -3.94
N SER A 594 23.94 11.54 -4.43
CA SER A 594 24.92 12.46 -5.02
C SER A 594 24.39 13.11 -6.29
N ALA A 595 23.89 12.32 -7.24
CA ALA A 595 23.32 12.85 -8.48
C ALA A 595 22.17 13.83 -8.22
N LEU A 596 21.28 13.52 -7.27
CA LEU A 596 20.19 14.41 -6.88
C LEU A 596 20.69 15.66 -6.15
N SER A 597 21.77 15.56 -5.38
CA SER A 597 22.38 16.74 -4.73
C SER A 597 22.98 17.71 -5.74
N ASP A 598 23.57 17.19 -6.82
CA ASP A 598 24.11 17.99 -7.92
C ASP A 598 22.99 18.67 -8.71
N GLU A 599 21.87 17.98 -8.95
CA GLU A 599 20.71 18.55 -9.64
C GLU A 599 19.97 19.62 -8.82
N VAL A 600 19.90 19.44 -7.49
CA VAL A 600 19.31 20.42 -6.56
C VAL A 600 20.24 21.63 -6.34
N ASP A 601 21.53 21.50 -6.67
CA ASP A 601 22.60 22.47 -6.38
C ASP A 601 22.75 22.76 -4.87
N CYS A 602 22.66 21.73 -4.03
CA CYS A 602 22.76 21.87 -2.56
C CYS A 602 24.16 21.59 -1.99
N ALA A 603 25.17 21.39 -2.84
CA ALA A 603 26.59 21.21 -2.48
C ALA A 603 26.85 20.15 -1.37
N LEU A 604 26.06 19.07 -1.34
CA LEU A 604 26.26 17.98 -0.38
C LEU A 604 27.28 16.98 -0.91
N SER A 605 28.31 16.67 -0.10
CA SER A 605 29.33 15.67 -0.42
C SER A 605 28.96 14.30 0.13
N TRP A 606 28.94 13.30 -0.73
CA TRP A 606 28.60 11.92 -0.38
C TRP A 606 29.84 11.02 -0.40
N PRO A 607 29.94 10.05 0.53
CA PRO A 607 31.04 9.08 0.54
C PRO A 607 30.84 8.03 -0.56
N LEU A 608 31.04 8.43 -1.81
CA LEU A 608 30.87 7.54 -2.96
C LEU A 608 31.87 6.37 -2.93
N PRO A 609 31.48 5.18 -3.43
CA PRO A 609 32.41 4.08 -3.63
C PRO A 609 33.58 4.54 -4.52
N GLN A 610 34.82 4.38 -4.03
CA GLN A 610 36.01 4.73 -4.80
C GLN A 610 36.28 3.62 -5.83
N ALA A 611 36.43 3.99 -7.11
CA ALA A 611 36.77 3.06 -8.19
C ALA A 611 38.23 2.53 -8.11
N ASP A 612 39.08 3.15 -7.29
CA ASP A 612 40.52 2.91 -7.24
C ASP A 612 41.00 2.44 -5.86
N VAL A 613 40.86 1.15 -5.56
CA VAL A 613 41.87 0.43 -4.75
C VAL A 613 42.05 -0.96 -5.36
N ALA A 614 43.22 -1.16 -5.98
CA ALA A 614 43.64 -2.40 -6.63
C ALA A 614 43.90 -3.58 -5.66
N ASN A 615 43.04 -3.80 -4.65
CA ASN A 615 43.13 -4.97 -3.80
C ASN A 615 41.76 -5.43 -3.30
N VAL A 616 41.44 -6.66 -3.72
CA VAL A 616 40.29 -7.51 -3.37
C VAL A 616 39.03 -7.20 -4.18
N ALA A 617 38.69 -8.13 -5.07
CA ALA A 617 37.56 -8.12 -5.97
C ALA A 617 36.24 -7.66 -5.31
N ASP A 618 35.75 -6.49 -5.71
CA ASP A 618 34.34 -6.17 -5.56
C ASP A 618 33.56 -7.14 -6.45
N ALA A 619 32.70 -7.97 -5.83
CA ALA A 619 31.86 -8.93 -6.54
C ALA A 619 31.02 -8.24 -7.64
N SER A 620 30.56 -7.01 -7.40
CA SER A 620 29.82 -6.18 -8.35
C SER A 620 30.61 -5.81 -9.61
N ALA A 621 31.90 -5.50 -9.49
CA ALA A 621 32.73 -5.09 -10.63
C ALA A 621 32.99 -6.23 -11.64
N GLN A 622 32.74 -7.48 -11.24
CA GLN A 622 32.92 -8.66 -12.08
C GLN A 622 31.63 -9.12 -12.77
N ILE A 623 30.45 -8.66 -12.30
CA ILE A 623 29.16 -9.04 -12.85
C ILE A 623 29.06 -8.57 -14.29
N THR A 624 28.80 -9.51 -15.19
CA THR A 624 28.55 -9.25 -16.61
C THR A 624 27.14 -9.74 -16.90
N ALA A 625 26.24 -8.80 -17.20
CA ALA A 625 24.84 -9.08 -17.50
C ALA A 625 24.28 -7.98 -18.41
N THR A 626 23.15 -8.27 -19.04
CA THR A 626 22.36 -7.30 -19.79
C THR A 626 21.08 -7.01 -19.02
N VAL A 627 20.84 -5.73 -18.71
CA VAL A 627 19.66 -5.26 -17.96
C VAL A 627 18.79 -4.42 -18.89
N LEU A 628 17.50 -4.70 -18.91
CA LEU A 628 16.50 -3.82 -19.53
C LEU A 628 15.67 -3.14 -18.44
N LEU A 629 15.67 -1.80 -18.43
CA LEU A 629 14.83 -0.97 -17.58
C LEU A 629 13.66 -0.42 -18.38
N TYR A 630 12.44 -0.55 -17.85
CA TYR A 630 11.22 -0.04 -18.47
C TYR A 630 10.43 0.87 -17.53
N SER A 631 10.09 2.07 -18.03
CA SER A 631 9.22 3.07 -17.38
C SER A 631 8.81 4.14 -18.38
N LEU A 632 7.61 4.70 -18.24
CA LEU A 632 7.18 5.89 -19.00
C LEU A 632 7.89 7.18 -18.53
N GLN A 633 8.67 7.13 -17.45
CA GLN A 633 9.44 8.27 -16.94
C GLN A 633 10.90 8.21 -17.39
N GLU A 634 11.22 8.93 -18.46
CA GLU A 634 12.58 8.91 -19.06
C GLU A 634 13.67 9.39 -18.10
N HIS A 635 13.39 10.35 -17.23
CA HIS A 635 14.36 10.83 -16.23
C HIS A 635 14.74 9.76 -15.20
N VAL A 636 13.78 8.92 -14.80
CA VAL A 636 14.03 7.78 -13.90
C VAL A 636 14.94 6.77 -14.58
N LEU A 637 14.66 6.45 -15.85
CA LEU A 637 15.49 5.54 -16.64
C LEU A 637 16.92 6.07 -16.79
N GLN A 638 17.08 7.36 -17.11
CA GLN A 638 18.38 7.99 -17.29
C GLN A 638 19.22 7.97 -16.00
N ARG A 639 18.65 8.35 -14.85
CA ARG A 639 19.36 8.32 -13.56
C ARG A 639 19.72 6.89 -13.15
N ALA A 640 18.79 5.95 -13.30
CA ALA A 640 19.04 4.54 -12.98
C ALA A 640 20.13 3.94 -13.88
N GLU A 641 20.13 4.25 -15.19
CA GLU A 641 21.16 3.82 -16.13
C GLU A 641 22.55 4.35 -15.76
N GLN A 642 22.66 5.65 -15.45
CA GLN A 642 23.91 6.27 -15.02
C GLN A 642 24.45 5.64 -13.73
N ALA A 643 23.59 5.45 -12.73
CA ALA A 643 23.97 4.85 -11.47
C ALA A 643 24.39 3.39 -11.62
N LEU A 644 23.64 2.59 -12.39
CA LEU A 644 24.00 1.19 -12.67
C LEU A 644 25.32 1.08 -13.45
N SER A 645 25.53 1.93 -14.45
CA SER A 645 26.77 1.95 -15.23
C SER A 645 27.98 2.30 -14.37
N PHE A 646 27.81 3.17 -13.37
CA PHE A 646 28.85 3.49 -12.40
C PHE A 646 29.13 2.32 -11.44
N LEU A 647 28.09 1.68 -10.92
CA LEU A 647 28.21 0.61 -9.91
C LEU A 647 28.64 -0.74 -10.50
N PHE A 648 28.25 -1.00 -11.76
CA PHE A 648 28.49 -2.25 -12.47
C PHE A 648 29.07 -1.97 -13.86
N PRO A 649 30.37 -1.62 -13.97
CA PRO A 649 30.97 -1.16 -15.23
C PRO A 649 30.95 -2.18 -16.39
N ARG A 650 30.67 -3.45 -16.09
CA ARG A 650 30.59 -4.55 -17.07
C ARG A 650 29.15 -4.96 -17.41
N VAL A 651 28.15 -4.32 -16.82
CA VAL A 651 26.74 -4.54 -17.13
C VAL A 651 26.33 -3.64 -18.29
N THR A 652 25.66 -4.21 -19.29
CA THR A 652 25.06 -3.44 -20.38
C THR A 652 23.63 -3.08 -19.99
N VAL A 653 23.34 -1.79 -19.91
CA VAL A 653 22.00 -1.29 -19.56
C VAL A 653 21.28 -0.82 -20.83
N HIS A 654 20.04 -1.26 -21.00
CA HIS A 654 19.11 -0.78 -22.00
C HIS A 654 17.90 -0.16 -21.30
N THR A 655 17.33 0.89 -21.89
CA THR A 655 16.16 1.60 -21.35
C THR A 655 15.05 1.65 -22.40
N SER A 656 13.78 1.67 -21.96
CA SER A 656 12.63 1.84 -22.87
C SER A 656 11.44 2.53 -22.19
N SER A 657 10.84 3.49 -22.90
CA SER A 657 9.67 4.30 -22.49
C SER A 657 8.46 4.17 -23.44
N HIS A 658 8.45 3.17 -24.33
CA HIS A 658 7.37 3.03 -25.32
C HIS A 658 6.02 2.65 -24.70
N LEU A 659 4.96 3.33 -25.15
CA LEU A 659 3.57 3.10 -24.72
C LEU A 659 2.97 1.76 -25.17
N ALA A 660 3.57 1.08 -26.14
CA ALA A 660 3.11 -0.21 -26.67
C ALA A 660 4.29 -1.11 -27.04
N GLY A 661 4.01 -2.40 -27.23
CA GLY A 661 4.99 -3.39 -27.64
C GLY A 661 5.58 -3.10 -29.02
N THR A 662 6.91 -3.07 -29.13
CA THR A 662 7.63 -2.95 -30.41
C THR A 662 8.47 -4.20 -30.67
N SER A 663 8.86 -4.43 -31.94
CA SER A 663 9.79 -5.51 -32.29
C SER A 663 11.11 -5.39 -31.53
N GLN A 664 11.63 -4.16 -31.40
CA GLN A 664 12.83 -3.88 -30.62
C GLN A 664 12.65 -4.21 -29.13
N LEU A 665 11.53 -3.80 -28.52
CA LEU A 665 11.24 -4.08 -27.11
C LEU A 665 11.15 -5.58 -26.85
N ARG A 666 10.54 -6.34 -27.77
CA ARG A 666 10.50 -7.81 -27.71
C ARG A 666 11.89 -8.41 -27.74
N ASP A 667 12.71 -7.97 -28.69
CA ASP A 667 14.02 -8.56 -28.91
C ASP A 667 14.95 -8.26 -27.72
N GLN A 668 14.87 -7.04 -27.16
CA GLN A 668 15.57 -6.67 -25.92
C GLN A 668 15.05 -7.44 -24.69
N ALA A 669 13.73 -7.59 -24.52
CA ALA A 669 13.15 -8.33 -23.41
C ALA A 669 13.51 -9.82 -23.43
N ARG A 670 13.68 -10.41 -24.62
CA ARG A 670 14.13 -11.80 -24.77
C ARG A 670 15.62 -11.98 -24.50
N ALA A 671 16.42 -10.97 -24.85
CA ALA A 671 17.87 -11.05 -24.77
C ALA A 671 18.45 -10.62 -23.41
N CYS A 672 17.73 -9.82 -22.62
CA CYS A 672 18.23 -9.37 -21.32
C CYS A 672 18.24 -10.49 -20.28
N ASP A 673 19.21 -10.44 -19.37
CA ASP A 673 19.28 -11.32 -18.20
C ASP A 673 18.24 -10.86 -17.16
N VAL A 674 18.26 -9.56 -16.84
CA VAL A 674 17.33 -8.91 -15.90
C VAL A 674 16.41 -7.95 -16.64
N LEU A 675 15.11 -8.06 -16.39
CA LEU A 675 14.11 -7.08 -16.82
C LEU A 675 13.50 -6.40 -15.60
N VAL A 676 13.64 -5.07 -15.50
CA VAL A 676 13.02 -4.26 -14.44
C VAL A 676 11.91 -3.40 -15.03
N VAL A 677 10.69 -3.51 -14.51
CA VAL A 677 9.50 -2.83 -15.04
C VAL A 677 8.81 -2.01 -13.96
N ALA A 678 8.78 -0.69 -14.06
CA ALA A 678 8.03 0.17 -13.13
C ALA A 678 6.52 0.18 -13.48
N THR A 679 5.75 -0.73 -12.90
CA THR A 679 4.32 -0.97 -13.19
C THR A 679 3.42 0.23 -12.93
N THR A 680 3.73 1.04 -11.91
CA THR A 680 3.02 2.30 -11.60
C THR A 680 3.08 3.32 -12.73
N ARG A 681 4.05 3.18 -13.64
CA ARG A 681 4.34 4.09 -14.75
C ARG A 681 4.59 3.28 -16.01
N ALA A 682 3.83 2.21 -16.21
CA ALA A 682 3.84 1.40 -17.41
C ALA A 682 2.45 1.44 -18.05
N SER A 683 2.38 1.34 -19.38
CA SER A 683 1.08 1.04 -19.99
C SER A 683 0.75 -0.44 -19.76
N HIS A 684 -0.54 -0.75 -19.59
CA HIS A 684 -1.01 -2.15 -19.50
C HIS A 684 -0.56 -2.94 -20.73
N ALA A 685 -0.76 -2.36 -21.92
CA ALA A 685 -0.35 -2.97 -23.18
C ALA A 685 1.15 -3.33 -23.25
N ALA A 686 2.04 -2.47 -22.76
CA ALA A 686 3.47 -2.74 -22.78
C ALA A 686 3.89 -3.72 -21.66
N THR A 687 3.27 -3.64 -20.49
CA THR A 687 3.54 -4.56 -19.38
C THR A 687 3.17 -5.99 -19.77
N ASP A 688 1.98 -6.18 -20.34
CA ASP A 688 1.52 -7.48 -20.81
C ASP A 688 2.39 -8.01 -21.95
N PHE A 689 2.77 -7.12 -22.87
CA PHE A 689 3.68 -7.46 -23.96
C PHE A 689 5.04 -7.96 -23.44
N LEU A 690 5.62 -7.27 -22.46
CA LEU A 690 6.88 -7.65 -21.83
C LEU A 690 6.75 -8.99 -21.08
N GLN A 691 5.67 -9.18 -20.31
CA GLN A 691 5.39 -10.44 -19.61
C GLN A 691 5.24 -11.62 -20.57
N ARG A 692 4.55 -11.44 -21.69
CA ARG A 692 4.38 -12.50 -22.70
C ARG A 692 5.67 -12.86 -23.44
N HIS A 693 6.70 -12.02 -23.39
CA HIS A 693 7.89 -12.16 -24.24
C HIS A 693 9.19 -12.40 -23.45
N LYS A 694 9.24 -12.03 -22.17
CA LYS A 694 10.36 -12.36 -21.29
C LYS A 694 10.25 -13.82 -20.84
N THR A 695 11.32 -14.58 -21.05
CA THR A 695 11.44 -15.99 -20.63
C THR A 695 12.12 -16.17 -19.26
N GLY A 696 12.78 -15.12 -18.75
CA GLY A 696 13.46 -15.11 -17.45
C GLY A 696 12.71 -14.31 -16.38
N SER A 697 13.39 -13.96 -15.29
CA SER A 697 12.79 -13.19 -14.21
C SER A 697 12.50 -11.73 -14.62
N ILE A 698 11.30 -11.26 -14.24
CA ILE A 698 10.92 -9.86 -14.26
C ILE A 698 10.93 -9.36 -12.82
N VAL A 699 11.49 -8.18 -12.61
CA VAL A 699 11.57 -7.54 -11.29
C VAL A 699 10.76 -6.26 -11.32
N TYR A 700 9.91 -6.10 -10.32
CA TYR A 700 9.03 -4.94 -10.18
C TYR A 700 9.53 -4.09 -9.00
N PRO A 701 9.92 -2.83 -9.23
CA PRO A 701 10.33 -1.93 -8.16
C PRO A 701 9.14 -1.57 -7.27
N SER A 702 9.40 -1.27 -6.00
CA SER A 702 8.36 -0.89 -5.02
C SER A 702 7.76 0.50 -5.24
N GLY A 703 8.37 1.29 -6.12
CA GLY A 703 7.99 2.67 -6.36
C GLY A 703 8.35 3.09 -7.78
N ALA A 704 7.82 4.24 -8.18
CA ALA A 704 7.98 4.77 -9.53
C ALA A 704 9.32 5.47 -9.78
N GLY A 705 10.04 5.85 -8.72
CA GLY A 705 11.25 6.68 -8.80
C GLY A 705 12.55 5.90 -9.02
N SER A 706 13.65 6.65 -9.14
CA SER A 706 14.97 6.11 -9.45
C SER A 706 15.54 5.27 -8.31
N GLY A 707 15.19 5.58 -7.05
CA GLY A 707 15.65 4.85 -5.87
C GLY A 707 15.10 3.43 -5.86
N SER A 708 13.78 3.30 -6.02
CA SER A 708 13.13 1.99 -6.10
C SER A 708 13.58 1.18 -7.32
N MET A 709 13.74 1.83 -8.49
CA MET A 709 14.23 1.17 -9.70
C MET A 709 15.67 0.65 -9.54
N LEU A 710 16.55 1.48 -9.01
CA LEU A 710 17.96 1.15 -8.83
C LEU A 710 18.14 0.02 -7.81
N ARG A 711 17.39 0.04 -6.70
CA ARG A 711 17.40 -1.06 -5.72
C ARG A 711 16.99 -2.37 -6.37
N ALA A 712 15.86 -2.38 -7.09
CA ALA A 712 15.35 -3.58 -7.75
C ALA A 712 16.35 -4.18 -8.74
N ALA A 713 16.98 -3.33 -9.57
CA ALA A 713 18.03 -3.76 -10.51
C ALA A 713 19.27 -4.31 -9.79
N THR A 714 19.74 -3.61 -8.75
CA THR A 714 20.92 -4.00 -7.97
C THR A 714 20.72 -5.34 -7.26
N GLU A 715 19.58 -5.54 -6.61
CA GLU A 715 19.24 -6.80 -5.94
C GLU A 715 19.11 -7.97 -6.91
N ALA A 716 18.65 -7.72 -8.14
CA ALA A 716 18.55 -8.74 -9.18
C ALA A 716 19.94 -9.14 -9.72
N LEU A 717 20.79 -8.15 -9.97
CA LEU A 717 22.17 -8.38 -10.42
C LEU A 717 23.00 -9.15 -9.39
N LEU A 718 22.89 -8.78 -8.10
CA LEU A 718 23.60 -9.47 -7.04
C LEU A 718 23.14 -10.93 -6.90
N ARG A 719 21.84 -11.21 -7.05
CA ARG A 719 21.33 -12.59 -7.05
C ARG A 719 21.90 -13.43 -8.18
N LEU A 720 22.04 -12.87 -9.38
CA LEU A 720 22.68 -13.54 -10.51
C LEU A 720 24.15 -13.92 -10.26
N SER A 721 24.83 -13.27 -9.31
CA SER A 721 26.21 -13.60 -8.95
C SER A 721 26.32 -14.73 -7.92
N GLU A 722 25.21 -15.09 -7.26
CA GLU A 722 25.13 -16.16 -6.26
C GLU A 722 24.66 -17.50 -6.87
N GLU A 723 24.05 -17.47 -8.06
CA GLU A 723 23.67 -18.62 -8.90
C GLU A 723 24.83 -19.08 -9.80
#